data_AF-A0A428V0W0-F1
#
_entry.id   AF-A0A428V0W0-F1
#
_cell.length_a   1.000
_cell.length_b   1.000
_cell.length_c   1.000
_cell.angle_alpha   90.00
_cell.angle_beta   90.00
_cell.angle_gamma   90.00
#
_symmetry.space_group_name_H-M   'P 1'
#
loop_
_entity.id
_entity.type
_entity.pdbx_description
1 polymer ?
#
loop_
_entity_poly.entity_id
_entity_poly.type
_entity_poly.pdbx_seq_one_letter_code
_entity_poly.pdbx_strand_id
1 'polypeptide(L)'
;MPRFTSPFDGAQLFYRDFVPAKNPPPFNVADGAEAGGKPSLVFLHQWPLSSRMYDPLLVSLCESHRFRCIAVDRRGFGQSDWSGPEHKGDIDYSVLARDVVSLLEQIQPGPFVFIAASMGTGETVLAHCLSEYVRSNCKGYIWISTSLPLPVASPEFPDGPPRELWDHVLSSLRSHRSQFVSNNFRGPLGVGASGNVTDKDIEMFERIFDAADALAIERAARIFTSEDLTGELVEFGKTKSGELLLIHGGADGGVPLAASAHRIQKLIPDARFTIYDDGGHALKQQIKDRLCLTSGLPSANPTSSAWQEPPASIATTQSKTLPLETDIAIIGSGITGTSVAHSLLNHPRGSQLRVTILEARNACSGATGRNGGHLVSDTCGHFEHLVAALGVEEAVKTLKFSEANIEELKAVIAQLSEPEKDAVEFRQVIASSTLGDKATVDSLRRSMKLLQETGEKTKLGYTLVEDDNILHNKYKYRDGLAVCEQEGAGALWPYRLVTILQKHLLDGNKERFSIETNTPVVSISHEGNASQNGPGYILQTPRGTIRAHKIIHCTNGYSSHLLPSLTGSLYPLRGTVSVQDPGPSFPRLGHQYSWTKMHTGHYDPETRRLTTGLYYAQQNAKTGEIVIGGESQEIENLLTSDDSEVATSARDHICSIVPKIYLDADDAKTRKVWSGIMGFTADGFPMIGNLSHKTTGRAGAEEWIAAGFNGHGMDKCWLSGQAVARMALGEDVPSWLPSSFLINEERLGLCTLEAAADGIVSIFTDGSSE
;
A
#
# COMPACT_ATOMS: atom_id res chain seq x y z
N MET A 1 -28.09 -19.76 12.17
CA MET A 1 -28.01 -18.34 11.80
C MET A 1 -29.41 -17.74 11.95
N PRO A 2 -29.53 -16.49 12.41
CA PRO A 2 -30.78 -16.00 12.94
C PRO A 2 -31.81 -15.68 11.83
N ARG A 3 -33.08 -15.96 12.13
CA ARG A 3 -34.23 -15.58 11.31
C ARG A 3 -35.16 -14.70 12.14
N PHE A 4 -35.93 -13.85 11.47
CA PHE A 4 -36.98 -13.05 12.07
C PHE A 4 -38.23 -13.10 11.19
N THR A 5 -39.38 -12.82 11.78
CA THR A 5 -40.67 -12.87 11.08
C THR A 5 -41.04 -11.47 10.61
N SER A 6 -41.33 -11.32 9.32
CA SER A 6 -41.80 -10.04 8.80
C SER A 6 -43.16 -9.67 9.43
N PRO A 7 -43.34 -8.42 9.89
CA PRO A 7 -44.62 -7.95 10.39
C PRO A 7 -45.68 -7.78 9.29
N PHE A 8 -45.27 -7.78 8.01
CA PHE A 8 -46.18 -7.57 6.89
C PHE A 8 -47.05 -8.81 6.64
N ASP A 9 -46.44 -9.95 6.35
CA ASP A 9 -47.12 -11.16 5.87
C ASP A 9 -46.67 -12.45 6.58
N GLY A 10 -45.80 -12.34 7.59
CA GLY A 10 -45.24 -13.49 8.31
C GLY A 10 -44.09 -14.21 7.58
N ALA A 11 -43.52 -13.62 6.52
CA ALA A 11 -42.37 -14.20 5.83
C ALA A 11 -41.20 -14.45 6.80
N GLN A 12 -40.49 -15.58 6.66
CA GLN A 12 -39.30 -15.83 7.47
C GLN A 12 -38.08 -15.24 6.78
N LEU A 13 -37.56 -14.18 7.36
CA LEU A 13 -36.43 -13.43 6.85
C LEU A 13 -35.17 -13.77 7.61
N PHE A 14 -34.03 -13.61 6.96
CA PHE A 14 -32.73 -14.03 7.44
C PHE A 14 -31.79 -12.83 7.58
N TYR A 15 -30.91 -12.91 8.57
CA TYR A 15 -29.78 -12.01 8.68
C TYR A 15 -28.56 -12.73 9.26
N ARG A 16 -27.40 -12.12 9.04
CA ARG A 16 -26.14 -12.50 9.67
C ARG A 16 -25.87 -11.55 10.81
N ASP A 17 -25.40 -12.07 11.93
CA ASP A 17 -25.02 -11.29 13.10
C ASP A 17 -23.63 -11.74 13.55
N PHE A 18 -22.63 -10.98 13.12
CA PHE A 18 -21.23 -11.22 13.41
C PHE A 18 -20.89 -10.38 14.63
N VAL A 19 -20.71 -11.06 15.76
CA VAL A 19 -20.33 -10.44 17.03
C VAL A 19 -18.87 -10.81 17.31
N PRO A 20 -17.99 -9.84 17.56
CA PRO A 20 -16.56 -10.10 17.76
C PRO A 20 -16.34 -11.17 18.84
N ALA A 21 -15.52 -12.19 18.52
CA ALA A 21 -15.26 -13.27 19.45
C ALA A 21 -14.62 -12.74 20.75
N LYS A 22 -15.05 -13.30 21.90
CA LYS A 22 -14.43 -12.99 23.20
C LYS A 22 -13.16 -13.82 23.46
N ASN A 23 -13.06 -15.00 22.84
CA ASN A 23 -11.91 -15.93 22.89
C ASN A 23 -12.05 -16.96 21.75
N PRO A 24 -10.97 -17.40 21.08
CA PRO A 24 -9.56 -17.01 21.20
C PRO A 24 -9.28 -15.56 20.75
N PRO A 25 -8.10 -14.98 21.04
CA PRO A 25 -7.79 -13.61 20.64
C PRO A 25 -7.77 -13.45 19.10
N PRO A 26 -8.04 -12.24 18.58
CA PRO A 26 -8.04 -11.97 17.15
C PRO A 26 -6.71 -12.30 16.48
N PHE A 27 -6.76 -12.66 15.19
CA PHE A 27 -5.57 -12.94 14.38
C PHE A 27 -4.61 -11.73 14.25
N ASN A 28 -5.13 -10.51 14.46
CA ASN A 28 -4.35 -9.28 14.62
C ASN A 28 -5.15 -8.29 15.48
N VAL A 29 -4.51 -7.74 16.52
CA VAL A 29 -5.04 -6.60 17.28
C VAL A 29 -4.01 -5.49 17.22
N ALA A 30 -4.20 -4.56 16.28
CA ALA A 30 -3.74 -3.19 16.47
C ALA A 30 -4.77 -2.54 17.41
N ASP A 31 -4.31 -2.08 18.56
CA ASP A 31 -5.08 -1.44 19.63
C ASP A 31 -5.99 -2.37 20.44
N GLY A 32 -5.85 -2.29 21.77
CA GLY A 32 -6.76 -2.89 22.74
C GLY A 32 -8.18 -2.31 22.68
N ALA A 33 -8.82 -2.37 21.52
CA ALA A 33 -10.21 -2.04 21.30
C ALA A 33 -11.06 -3.04 22.10
N GLU A 34 -11.47 -2.60 23.29
CA GLU A 34 -12.53 -3.28 24.01
C GLU A 34 -13.75 -3.41 23.09
N ALA A 35 -14.44 -4.55 23.16
CA ALA A 35 -15.62 -4.84 22.35
C ALA A 35 -16.84 -3.93 22.66
N GLY A 36 -16.66 -2.90 23.49
CA GLY A 36 -17.70 -1.98 23.94
C GLY A 36 -17.47 -0.55 23.45
N GLY A 37 -18.51 0.05 22.86
CA GLY A 37 -18.54 1.48 22.54
C GLY A 37 -18.48 1.85 21.04
N LYS A 38 -18.12 0.92 20.15
CA LYS A 38 -18.21 1.14 18.69
C LYS A 38 -19.66 0.96 18.20
N PRO A 39 -20.12 1.74 17.21
CA PRO A 39 -21.42 1.51 16.61
C PRO A 39 -21.45 0.18 15.85
N SER A 40 -22.61 -0.48 15.81
CA SER A 40 -22.81 -1.64 14.95
C SER A 40 -22.84 -1.22 13.47
N LEU A 41 -22.44 -2.10 12.56
CA LEU A 41 -22.50 -1.87 11.12
C LEU A 41 -23.64 -2.69 10.52
N VAL A 42 -24.61 -2.03 9.89
CA VAL A 42 -25.81 -2.68 9.32
C VAL A 42 -25.73 -2.64 7.80
N PHE A 43 -25.62 -3.81 7.17
CA PHE A 43 -25.38 -3.98 5.74
C PHE A 43 -26.65 -4.35 4.98
N LEU A 44 -27.00 -3.57 3.96
CA LEU A 44 -28.07 -3.86 2.99
C LEU A 44 -27.49 -4.04 1.59
N HIS A 45 -27.66 -5.24 1.04
CA HIS A 45 -27.00 -5.66 -0.20
C HIS A 45 -27.62 -5.06 -1.47
N GLN A 46 -26.84 -5.01 -2.55
CA GLN A 46 -27.35 -4.63 -3.86
C GLN A 46 -28.26 -5.70 -4.48
N TRP A 47 -29.10 -5.28 -5.42
CA TRP A 47 -29.74 -6.19 -6.34
C TRP A 47 -28.72 -6.70 -7.37
N PRO A 48 -28.78 -7.97 -7.82
CA PRO A 48 -29.63 -9.08 -7.37
C PRO A 48 -28.91 -10.04 -6.39
N LEU A 49 -28.10 -9.53 -5.47
CA LEU A 49 -27.22 -10.34 -4.60
C LEU A 49 -27.88 -10.69 -3.26
N SER A 50 -27.07 -10.98 -2.23
CA SER A 50 -27.50 -11.22 -0.84
C SER A 50 -26.44 -10.69 0.13
N SER A 51 -26.65 -10.84 1.44
CA SER A 51 -25.65 -10.52 2.49
C SER A 51 -24.26 -11.11 2.22
N ARG A 52 -24.17 -12.20 1.46
CA ARG A 52 -22.90 -12.85 1.07
C ARG A 52 -21.98 -11.99 0.23
N MET A 53 -22.49 -10.93 -0.43
CA MET A 53 -21.62 -10.01 -1.17
C MET A 53 -20.57 -9.35 -0.26
N TYR A 54 -20.85 -9.28 1.05
CA TYR A 54 -19.95 -8.70 2.05
C TYR A 54 -19.07 -9.75 2.74
N ASP A 55 -19.13 -11.04 2.37
CA ASP A 55 -18.28 -12.10 2.94
C ASP A 55 -16.78 -11.69 2.99
N PRO A 56 -16.18 -11.02 1.97
CA PRO A 56 -14.79 -10.55 2.02
C PRO A 56 -14.48 -9.50 3.11
N LEU A 57 -15.49 -8.75 3.57
CA LEU A 57 -15.33 -7.65 4.53
C LEU A 57 -15.75 -8.03 5.95
N LEU A 58 -16.85 -8.79 6.09
CA LEU A 58 -17.52 -9.02 7.37
C LEU A 58 -16.60 -9.67 8.42
N VAL A 59 -15.79 -10.64 8.02
CA VAL A 59 -14.87 -11.34 8.94
C VAL A 59 -13.81 -10.38 9.47
N SER A 60 -13.20 -9.57 8.61
CA SER A 60 -12.16 -8.61 9.01
C SER A 60 -12.74 -7.50 9.89
N LEU A 61 -13.87 -6.91 9.49
CA LEU A 61 -14.53 -5.86 10.27
C LEU A 61 -14.94 -6.36 11.66
N CYS A 62 -15.42 -7.61 11.76
CA CYS A 62 -15.81 -8.22 13.02
C CYS A 62 -14.63 -8.62 13.88
N GLU A 63 -13.75 -9.49 13.37
CA GLU A 63 -12.72 -10.10 14.20
C GLU A 63 -11.49 -9.20 14.37
N SER A 64 -11.05 -8.53 13.30
CA SER A 64 -9.87 -7.65 13.33
C SER A 64 -10.21 -6.27 13.87
N HIS A 65 -11.29 -5.65 13.38
CA HIS A 65 -11.65 -4.26 13.73
C HIS A 65 -12.69 -4.14 14.85
N ARG A 66 -13.21 -5.26 15.34
CA ARG A 66 -14.08 -5.36 16.53
C ARG A 66 -15.43 -4.64 16.36
N PHE A 67 -15.93 -4.51 15.13
CA PHE A 67 -17.30 -4.04 14.89
C PHE A 67 -18.29 -5.20 14.99
N ARG A 68 -19.47 -4.99 15.57
CA ARG A 68 -20.59 -5.90 15.34
C ARG A 68 -21.11 -5.66 13.92
N CYS A 69 -21.22 -6.70 13.10
CA CYS A 69 -21.69 -6.58 11.72
C CYS A 69 -22.99 -7.36 11.53
N ILE A 70 -24.05 -6.64 11.14
CA ILE A 70 -25.39 -7.19 10.89
C ILE A 70 -25.65 -7.08 9.39
N ALA A 71 -25.78 -8.19 8.68
CA ALA A 71 -26.04 -8.17 7.24
C ALA A 71 -27.37 -8.86 6.92
N VAL A 72 -28.33 -8.11 6.37
CA VAL A 72 -29.70 -8.56 6.17
C VAL A 72 -29.83 -9.18 4.78
N ASP A 73 -30.52 -10.32 4.67
CA ASP A 73 -30.96 -10.84 3.37
C ASP A 73 -32.36 -10.29 3.08
N ARG A 74 -32.50 -9.53 1.99
CA ARG A 74 -33.81 -9.03 1.53
C ARG A 74 -34.72 -10.20 1.16
N ARG A 75 -36.04 -9.99 1.25
CA ARG A 75 -37.07 -10.92 0.77
C ARG A 75 -36.68 -11.62 -0.54
N GLY A 76 -36.68 -12.95 -0.53
CA GLY A 76 -36.38 -13.80 -1.69
C GLY A 76 -34.90 -13.85 -2.10
N PHE A 77 -34.00 -13.21 -1.37
CA PHE A 77 -32.55 -13.29 -1.58
C PHE A 77 -31.89 -14.06 -0.45
N GLY A 78 -30.76 -14.73 -0.76
CA GLY A 78 -30.01 -15.51 0.22
C GLY A 78 -30.88 -16.57 0.88
N GLN A 79 -31.11 -16.45 2.19
CA GLN A 79 -31.95 -17.40 2.95
C GLN A 79 -33.34 -16.87 3.32
N SER A 80 -33.72 -15.67 2.88
CA SER A 80 -35.01 -15.04 3.19
C SER A 80 -36.11 -15.48 2.24
N ASP A 81 -37.31 -15.70 2.77
CA ASP A 81 -38.49 -15.97 1.96
C ASP A 81 -38.94 -14.71 1.20
N TRP A 82 -39.50 -14.86 0.00
CA TRP A 82 -40.09 -13.73 -0.73
C TRP A 82 -41.41 -13.27 -0.09
N SER A 83 -42.28 -14.23 0.28
CA SER A 83 -43.61 -13.98 0.84
C SER A 83 -43.94 -14.92 1.99
N GLY A 84 -44.75 -14.45 2.92
CA GLY A 84 -45.25 -15.20 4.06
C GLY A 84 -46.62 -15.83 3.83
N PRO A 85 -47.14 -16.57 4.83
CA PRO A 85 -48.44 -17.23 4.73
C PRO A 85 -49.62 -16.26 4.63
N GLU A 86 -49.49 -15.04 5.15
CA GLU A 86 -50.57 -14.05 5.19
C GLU A 86 -50.48 -13.13 3.97
N HIS A 87 -51.17 -13.44 2.87
CA HIS A 87 -51.12 -12.60 1.67
C HIS A 87 -51.78 -11.23 1.92
N LYS A 88 -50.97 -10.20 2.28
CA LYS A 88 -51.46 -8.88 2.72
C LYS A 88 -51.38 -7.76 1.67
N GLY A 89 -50.89 -8.04 0.46
CA GLY A 89 -50.79 -7.07 -0.63
C GLY A 89 -49.49 -7.20 -1.42
N ASP A 90 -49.25 -6.25 -2.32
CA ASP A 90 -48.01 -6.18 -3.07
C ASP A 90 -46.84 -5.78 -2.17
N ILE A 91 -45.64 -6.27 -2.51
CA ILE A 91 -44.39 -5.94 -1.83
C ILE A 91 -43.75 -4.77 -2.59
N ASP A 92 -43.59 -3.63 -1.90
CA ASP A 92 -42.97 -2.40 -2.39
C ASP A 92 -41.74 -2.02 -1.53
N TYR A 93 -41.08 -0.91 -1.82
CA TYR A 93 -39.96 -0.45 -0.99
C TYR A 93 -40.33 -0.21 0.48
N SER A 94 -41.56 0.20 0.77
CA SER A 94 -42.03 0.43 2.15
C SER A 94 -42.06 -0.88 2.94
N VAL A 95 -42.52 -1.97 2.32
CA VAL A 95 -42.49 -3.31 2.92
C VAL A 95 -41.04 -3.73 3.20
N LEU A 96 -40.13 -3.57 2.24
CA LEU A 96 -38.71 -3.92 2.42
C LEU A 96 -38.07 -3.14 3.57
N ALA A 97 -38.32 -1.82 3.64
CA ALA A 97 -37.81 -0.98 4.72
C ALA A 97 -38.41 -1.34 6.09
N ARG A 98 -39.71 -1.69 6.15
CA ARG A 98 -40.37 -2.15 7.38
C ARG A 98 -39.76 -3.44 7.93
N ASP A 99 -39.32 -4.34 7.05
CA ASP A 99 -38.62 -5.55 7.48
C ASP A 99 -37.30 -5.22 8.16
N VAL A 100 -36.51 -4.31 7.58
CA VAL A 100 -35.26 -3.83 8.18
C VAL A 100 -35.52 -3.13 9.51
N VAL A 101 -36.52 -2.25 9.59
CA VAL A 101 -36.93 -1.58 10.84
C VAL A 101 -37.31 -2.61 11.91
N SER A 102 -38.16 -3.57 11.56
CA SER A 102 -38.62 -4.60 12.49
C SER A 102 -37.45 -5.42 13.05
N LEU A 103 -36.47 -5.76 12.21
CA LEU A 103 -35.26 -6.44 12.67
C LEU A 103 -34.48 -5.57 13.67
N LEU A 104 -34.24 -4.30 13.33
CA LEU A 104 -33.47 -3.38 14.17
C LEU A 104 -34.13 -3.09 15.52
N GLU A 105 -35.45 -2.95 15.54
CA GLU A 105 -36.24 -2.77 16.76
C GLU A 105 -36.27 -4.04 17.63
N GLN A 106 -36.20 -5.22 17.01
CA GLN A 106 -36.13 -6.50 17.71
C GLN A 106 -34.76 -6.77 18.33
N ILE A 107 -33.67 -6.58 17.57
CA ILE A 107 -32.31 -6.95 18.02
C ILE A 107 -31.59 -5.82 18.75
N GLN A 108 -32.12 -4.60 18.66
CA GLN A 108 -31.63 -3.37 19.27
C GLN A 108 -30.10 -3.26 19.27
N PRO A 109 -29.45 -3.04 18.11
CA PRO A 109 -28.00 -3.15 18.00
C PRO A 109 -27.21 -2.00 18.65
N GLY A 110 -27.87 -1.12 19.41
CA GLY A 110 -27.31 0.11 19.95
C GLY A 110 -27.11 1.17 18.87
N PRO A 111 -26.20 2.15 19.07
CA PRO A 111 -25.75 3.04 18.00
C PRO A 111 -25.28 2.24 16.79
N PHE A 112 -25.67 2.62 15.58
CA PHE A 112 -25.27 1.90 14.38
C PHE A 112 -25.07 2.82 13.17
N VAL A 113 -24.39 2.32 12.14
CA VAL A 113 -24.19 2.97 10.84
C VAL A 113 -24.76 2.06 9.75
N PHE A 114 -25.54 2.63 8.84
CA PHE A 114 -26.00 1.89 7.66
C PHE A 114 -24.92 1.88 6.58
N ILE A 115 -24.71 0.71 5.98
CA ILE A 115 -23.88 0.50 4.79
C ILE A 115 -24.77 -0.16 3.75
N ALA A 116 -25.14 0.56 2.71
CA ALA A 116 -26.13 0.10 1.73
C ALA A 116 -25.63 0.27 0.30
N ALA A 117 -25.91 -0.72 -0.55
CA ALA A 117 -25.51 -0.69 -1.95
C ALA A 117 -26.71 -0.71 -2.91
N SER A 118 -26.63 0.05 -4.01
CA SER A 118 -27.65 0.08 -5.08
C SER A 118 -29.07 0.30 -4.52
N MET A 119 -30.04 -0.57 -4.79
CA MET A 119 -31.41 -0.46 -4.26
C MET A 119 -31.49 -0.42 -2.72
N GLY A 120 -30.51 -0.99 -2.02
CA GLY A 120 -30.51 -1.02 -0.55
C GLY A 120 -30.52 0.38 0.08
N THR A 121 -30.07 1.40 -0.65
CA THR A 121 -30.06 2.79 -0.16
C THR A 121 -31.49 3.31 0.02
N GLY A 122 -32.44 2.93 -0.86
CA GLY A 122 -33.86 3.28 -0.74
C GLY A 122 -34.50 2.72 0.53
N GLU A 123 -34.15 1.49 0.90
CA GLU A 123 -34.57 0.87 2.16
C GLU A 123 -34.06 1.66 3.37
N THR A 124 -32.83 2.18 3.33
CA THR A 124 -32.29 3.00 4.43
C THR A 124 -32.99 4.35 4.58
N VAL A 125 -33.33 5.01 3.46
CA VAL A 125 -34.07 6.28 3.46
C VAL A 125 -35.43 6.07 4.10
N LEU A 126 -36.17 5.06 3.63
CA LEU A 126 -37.50 4.77 4.15
C LEU A 126 -37.46 4.28 5.60
N ALA A 127 -36.48 3.46 5.98
CA ALA A 127 -36.33 3.04 7.39
C ALA A 127 -36.15 4.26 8.31
N HIS A 128 -35.40 5.27 7.87
CA HIS A 128 -35.24 6.54 8.59
C HIS A 128 -36.53 7.37 8.64
N CYS A 129 -37.31 7.41 7.55
CA CYS A 129 -38.61 8.09 7.52
C CYS A 129 -39.65 7.39 8.41
N LEU A 130 -39.64 6.06 8.45
CA LEU A 130 -40.67 5.23 9.09
C LEU A 130 -40.46 5.03 10.59
N SER A 131 -39.21 5.01 11.08
CA SER A 131 -38.91 4.59 12.47
C SER A 131 -38.21 5.66 13.29
N GLU A 132 -38.79 5.99 14.45
CA GLU A 132 -38.13 6.81 15.47
C GLU A 132 -36.88 6.12 16.03
N TYR A 133 -36.93 4.79 16.20
CA TYR A 133 -35.77 4.01 16.68
C TYR A 133 -34.56 4.21 15.76
N VAL A 134 -34.77 4.12 14.43
CA VAL A 134 -33.71 4.36 13.44
C VAL A 134 -33.19 5.78 13.55
N ARG A 135 -34.06 6.80 13.62
CA ARG A 135 -33.64 8.21 13.74
C ARG A 135 -32.79 8.47 14.98
N SER A 136 -33.10 7.85 16.11
CA SER A 136 -32.39 8.05 17.38
C SER A 136 -31.05 7.30 17.46
N ASN A 137 -30.93 6.15 16.79
CA ASN A 137 -29.77 5.25 16.95
C ASN A 137 -28.82 5.22 15.75
N CYS A 138 -29.28 5.58 14.55
CA CYS A 138 -28.43 5.66 13.37
C CYS A 138 -27.50 6.89 13.46
N LYS A 139 -26.20 6.64 13.38
CA LYS A 139 -25.11 7.63 13.48
C LYS A 139 -24.57 8.09 12.14
N GLY A 140 -24.97 7.46 11.05
CA GLY A 140 -24.54 7.82 9.71
C GLY A 140 -24.91 6.79 8.65
N TYR A 141 -24.72 7.19 7.40
CA TYR A 141 -25.06 6.42 6.22
C TYR A 141 -23.87 6.38 5.27
N ILE A 142 -23.53 5.17 4.82
CA ILE A 142 -22.56 4.94 3.74
C ILE A 142 -23.32 4.27 2.60
N TRP A 143 -23.43 4.98 1.48
CA TRP A 143 -24.09 4.47 0.28
C TRP A 143 -23.08 4.18 -0.82
N ILE A 144 -23.19 2.99 -1.40
CA ILE A 144 -22.31 2.48 -2.43
C ILE A 144 -23.12 2.31 -3.71
N SER A 145 -22.74 3.01 -4.78
CA SER A 145 -23.37 2.90 -6.11
C SER A 145 -24.91 3.00 -6.07
N THR A 146 -25.42 4.07 -5.47
CA THR A 146 -26.87 4.22 -5.16
C THR A 146 -27.74 4.20 -6.41
N SER A 147 -28.91 3.53 -6.35
CA SER A 147 -29.89 3.55 -7.45
C SER A 147 -30.90 4.71 -7.35
N LEU A 148 -30.76 5.56 -6.34
CA LEU A 148 -31.70 6.62 -6.02
C LEU A 148 -31.43 7.91 -6.80
N PRO A 149 -32.43 8.82 -6.90
CA PRO A 149 -33.82 8.71 -6.40
C PRO A 149 -34.72 7.79 -7.25
N LEU A 150 -34.41 7.69 -8.55
CA LEU A 150 -34.99 6.78 -9.52
C LEU A 150 -33.95 6.63 -10.63
N PRO A 151 -33.50 5.41 -10.99
CA PRO A 151 -32.43 5.23 -11.95
C PRO A 151 -32.92 5.34 -13.39
N VAL A 152 -34.24 5.33 -13.63
CA VAL A 152 -34.82 5.39 -14.98
C VAL A 152 -34.91 6.83 -15.48
N ALA A 153 -34.65 7.03 -16.78
CA ALA A 153 -34.88 8.30 -17.45
C ALA A 153 -36.35 8.74 -17.33
N SER A 154 -36.57 10.02 -17.07
CA SER A 154 -37.89 10.66 -17.06
C SER A 154 -37.80 12.05 -17.70
N PRO A 155 -38.93 12.68 -18.06
CA PRO A 155 -38.92 14.05 -18.56
C PRO A 155 -38.24 15.05 -17.61
N GLU A 156 -38.40 14.87 -16.29
CA GLU A 156 -37.71 15.70 -15.29
C GLU A 156 -36.23 15.34 -15.13
N PHE A 157 -35.84 14.10 -15.45
CA PHE A 157 -34.49 13.57 -15.24
C PHE A 157 -34.03 12.71 -16.43
N PRO A 158 -33.55 13.34 -17.52
CA PRO A 158 -33.26 12.65 -18.77
C PRO A 158 -31.97 11.82 -18.75
N ASP A 159 -31.09 12.02 -17.76
CA ASP A 159 -29.73 11.47 -17.73
C ASP A 159 -29.66 9.97 -17.33
N GLY A 160 -30.80 9.35 -16.98
CA GLY A 160 -30.89 7.93 -16.66
C GLY A 160 -30.95 7.02 -17.89
N PRO A 161 -30.75 5.70 -17.74
CA PRO A 161 -31.05 4.78 -18.83
C PRO A 161 -32.56 4.76 -19.17
N PRO A 162 -32.91 4.62 -20.46
CA PRO A 162 -34.29 4.66 -20.92
C PRO A 162 -35.09 3.45 -20.42
N ARG A 163 -36.42 3.61 -20.33
CA ARG A 163 -37.33 2.56 -19.82
C ARG A 163 -37.20 1.25 -20.61
N GLU A 164 -36.98 1.36 -21.91
CA GLU A 164 -36.82 0.23 -22.83
C GLU A 164 -35.62 -0.66 -22.45
N LEU A 165 -34.55 -0.10 -21.88
CA LEU A 165 -33.40 -0.87 -21.40
C LEU A 165 -33.81 -1.77 -20.22
N TRP A 166 -34.55 -1.21 -19.26
CA TRP A 166 -35.03 -1.95 -18.10
C TRP A 166 -36.08 -3.00 -18.46
N ASP A 167 -36.97 -2.70 -19.41
CA ASP A 167 -37.92 -3.68 -19.92
C ASP A 167 -37.20 -4.83 -20.68
N HIS A 168 -36.09 -4.53 -21.37
CA HIS A 168 -35.22 -5.56 -21.96
C HIS A 168 -34.55 -6.44 -20.90
N VAL A 169 -34.04 -5.85 -19.81
CA VAL A 169 -33.49 -6.59 -18.66
C VAL A 169 -34.54 -7.56 -18.09
N LEU A 170 -35.77 -7.09 -17.85
CA LEU A 170 -36.87 -7.92 -17.36
C LEU A 170 -37.25 -9.04 -18.35
N SER A 171 -37.26 -8.75 -19.64
CA SER A 171 -37.52 -9.74 -20.69
C SER A 171 -36.42 -10.81 -20.76
N SER A 172 -35.16 -10.40 -20.61
CA SER A 172 -33.99 -11.30 -20.62
C SER A 172 -33.98 -12.21 -19.39
N LEU A 173 -34.32 -11.70 -18.21
CA LEU A 173 -34.50 -12.48 -16.99
C LEU A 173 -35.55 -13.60 -17.12
N ARG A 174 -36.60 -13.37 -17.95
CA ARG A 174 -37.67 -14.36 -18.19
C ARG A 174 -37.32 -15.38 -19.26
N SER A 175 -36.68 -14.94 -20.34
CA SER A 175 -36.48 -15.77 -21.54
C SER A 175 -35.13 -16.49 -21.56
N HIS A 176 -34.09 -15.89 -21.00
CA HIS A 176 -32.70 -16.37 -21.10
C HIS A 176 -31.93 -16.13 -19.80
N ARG A 177 -32.50 -16.48 -18.64
CA ARG A 177 -31.95 -16.17 -17.30
C ARG A 177 -30.47 -16.51 -17.13
N SER A 178 -30.03 -17.70 -17.52
CA SER A 178 -28.62 -18.11 -17.40
C SER A 178 -27.68 -17.29 -18.29
N GLN A 179 -28.15 -16.89 -19.47
CA GLN A 179 -27.40 -16.02 -20.38
C GLN A 179 -27.42 -14.55 -19.92
N PHE A 180 -28.50 -14.11 -19.26
CA PHE A 180 -28.55 -12.82 -18.60
C PHE A 180 -27.45 -12.73 -17.55
N VAL A 181 -27.29 -13.77 -16.72
CA VAL A 181 -26.24 -13.86 -15.70
C VAL A 181 -24.84 -13.72 -16.31
N SER A 182 -24.49 -14.57 -17.29
CA SER A 182 -23.15 -14.54 -17.90
C SER A 182 -22.81 -13.19 -18.57
N ASN A 183 -23.82 -12.50 -19.09
CA ASN A 183 -23.62 -11.27 -19.88
C ASN A 183 -23.71 -9.98 -19.04
N ASN A 184 -24.47 -9.98 -17.94
CA ASN A 184 -24.82 -8.76 -17.21
C ASN A 184 -24.15 -8.62 -15.84
N PHE A 185 -23.38 -9.60 -15.37
CA PHE A 185 -22.47 -9.37 -14.24
C PHE A 185 -21.18 -8.68 -14.69
N ARG A 186 -20.66 -8.97 -15.88
CA ARG A 186 -19.37 -8.41 -16.33
C ARG A 186 -19.34 -6.87 -16.39
N GLY A 187 -20.23 -6.25 -17.16
CA GLY A 187 -20.24 -4.78 -17.34
C GLY A 187 -20.43 -3.99 -16.03
N PRO A 188 -21.52 -4.22 -15.27
CA PRO A 188 -21.75 -3.56 -13.98
C PRO A 188 -20.68 -3.86 -12.91
N LEU A 189 -20.00 -5.00 -12.95
CA LEU A 189 -18.86 -5.27 -12.06
C LEU A 189 -17.57 -4.54 -12.52
N GLY A 190 -17.59 -3.78 -13.61
CA GLY A 190 -16.41 -3.11 -14.15
C GLY A 190 -15.44 -4.05 -14.88
N VAL A 191 -15.92 -5.20 -15.40
CA VAL A 191 -15.08 -6.08 -16.23
C VAL A 191 -14.80 -5.35 -17.55
N GLY A 192 -13.59 -4.82 -17.67
CA GLY A 192 -13.16 -3.93 -18.76
C GLY A 192 -13.04 -2.44 -18.39
N ALA A 193 -13.39 -2.05 -17.16
CA ALA A 193 -13.21 -0.70 -16.60
C ALA A 193 -12.73 -0.80 -15.16
N SER A 194 -11.46 -0.47 -14.89
CA SER A 194 -10.68 -0.49 -13.62
C SER A 194 -10.99 -1.43 -12.43
N GLY A 195 -11.95 -2.35 -12.50
CA GLY A 195 -12.31 -3.24 -11.40
C GLY A 195 -11.52 -4.54 -11.49
N ASN A 196 -10.78 -4.90 -10.44
CA ASN A 196 -10.13 -6.22 -10.31
C ASN A 196 -11.17 -7.31 -9.97
N VAL A 197 -12.05 -7.57 -10.93
CA VAL A 197 -13.05 -8.62 -10.86
C VAL A 197 -12.51 -9.82 -11.63
N THR A 198 -12.02 -10.79 -10.88
CA THR A 198 -11.54 -12.06 -11.44
C THR A 198 -12.73 -12.91 -11.88
N ASP A 199 -12.51 -13.87 -12.78
CA ASP A 199 -13.58 -14.82 -13.15
C ASP A 199 -14.16 -15.55 -11.92
N LYS A 200 -13.36 -15.79 -10.87
CA LYS A 200 -13.85 -16.38 -9.60
C LYS A 200 -14.76 -15.45 -8.81
N ASP A 201 -14.55 -14.14 -8.90
CA ASP A 201 -15.45 -13.15 -8.31
C ASP A 201 -16.78 -13.10 -9.06
N ILE A 202 -16.72 -13.17 -10.40
CA ILE A 202 -17.92 -13.28 -11.25
C ILE A 202 -18.68 -14.54 -10.85
N GLU A 203 -18.04 -15.70 -10.85
CA GLU A 203 -18.65 -16.96 -10.44
C GLU A 203 -19.25 -16.91 -9.03
N MET A 204 -18.63 -16.17 -8.09
CA MET A 204 -19.20 -15.97 -6.77
C MET A 204 -20.52 -15.21 -6.84
N PHE A 205 -20.59 -14.11 -7.60
CA PHE A 205 -21.82 -13.34 -7.79
C PHE A 205 -22.88 -14.12 -8.56
N GLU A 206 -22.49 -14.88 -9.59
CA GLU A 206 -23.39 -15.79 -10.32
C GLU A 206 -24.00 -16.83 -9.37
N ARG A 207 -23.19 -17.46 -8.50
CA ARG A 207 -23.70 -18.39 -7.48
C ARG A 207 -24.66 -17.74 -6.48
N ILE A 208 -24.41 -16.49 -6.10
CA ILE A 208 -25.31 -15.75 -5.20
C ILE A 208 -26.62 -15.43 -5.90
N PHE A 209 -26.57 -15.01 -7.17
CA PHE A 209 -27.74 -14.76 -8.00
C PHE A 209 -28.60 -16.01 -8.20
N ASP A 210 -27.95 -17.13 -8.54
CA ASP A 210 -28.64 -18.39 -8.82
C ASP A 210 -29.35 -18.94 -7.57
N ALA A 211 -28.89 -18.58 -6.37
CA ALA A 211 -29.53 -18.93 -5.12
C ALA A 211 -30.77 -18.07 -4.78
N ALA A 212 -30.98 -16.94 -5.46
CA ALA A 212 -32.11 -16.06 -5.19
C ALA A 212 -33.38 -16.48 -5.94
N ASP A 213 -34.53 -16.21 -5.33
CA ASP A 213 -35.85 -16.48 -5.89
C ASP A 213 -36.04 -15.69 -7.20
N ALA A 214 -36.45 -16.41 -8.25
CA ALA A 214 -36.60 -15.83 -9.58
C ALA A 214 -37.66 -14.74 -9.64
N LEU A 215 -38.76 -14.90 -8.90
CA LEU A 215 -39.80 -13.90 -8.77
C LEU A 215 -39.29 -12.68 -8.01
N ALA A 216 -38.53 -12.89 -6.94
CA ALA A 216 -37.95 -11.80 -6.15
C ALA A 216 -37.00 -10.93 -6.98
N ILE A 217 -36.14 -11.56 -7.79
CA ILE A 217 -35.23 -10.83 -8.69
C ILE A 217 -36.03 -9.93 -9.64
N GLU A 218 -37.07 -10.46 -10.31
CA GLU A 218 -37.88 -9.67 -11.24
C GLU A 218 -38.64 -8.55 -10.52
N ARG A 219 -39.25 -8.85 -9.36
CA ARG A 219 -40.06 -7.89 -8.62
C ARG A 219 -39.22 -6.78 -8.01
N ALA A 220 -38.06 -7.10 -7.44
CA ALA A 220 -37.12 -6.11 -6.94
C ALA A 220 -36.64 -5.17 -8.07
N ALA A 221 -36.37 -5.71 -9.26
CA ALA A 221 -36.05 -4.89 -10.44
C ALA A 221 -37.17 -3.91 -10.79
N ARG A 222 -38.43 -4.35 -10.75
CA ARG A 222 -39.59 -3.47 -10.99
C ARG A 222 -39.73 -2.40 -9.91
N ILE A 223 -39.52 -2.75 -8.64
CA ILE A 223 -39.60 -1.82 -7.49
C ILE A 223 -38.62 -0.66 -7.70
N PHE A 224 -37.32 -0.93 -7.82
CA PHE A 224 -36.33 0.14 -7.89
C PHE A 224 -36.34 0.93 -9.21
N THR A 225 -37.00 0.41 -10.26
CA THR A 225 -37.15 1.10 -11.56
C THR A 225 -38.50 1.81 -11.73
N SER A 226 -39.42 1.69 -10.77
CA SER A 226 -40.76 2.30 -10.89
C SER A 226 -41.12 3.22 -9.73
N GLU A 227 -40.47 3.08 -8.58
CA GLU A 227 -40.72 3.91 -7.41
C GLU A 227 -39.71 5.05 -7.31
N ASP A 228 -40.18 6.30 -7.39
CA ASP A 228 -39.36 7.51 -7.25
C ASP A 228 -39.38 7.99 -5.79
N LEU A 229 -38.21 7.98 -5.14
CA LEU A 229 -38.05 8.40 -3.74
C LEU A 229 -37.54 9.84 -3.58
N THR A 230 -37.71 10.69 -4.60
CA THR A 230 -37.25 12.09 -4.54
C THR A 230 -37.85 12.84 -3.34
N GLY A 231 -39.14 12.65 -3.05
CA GLY A 231 -39.81 13.33 -1.92
C GLY A 231 -39.23 12.92 -0.57
N GLU A 232 -39.04 11.63 -0.37
CA GLU A 232 -38.46 11.04 0.84
C GLU A 232 -37.01 11.46 1.03
N LEU A 233 -36.24 11.56 -0.06
CA LEU A 233 -34.86 12.05 -0.02
C LEU A 233 -34.75 13.52 0.40
N VAL A 234 -35.70 14.37 0.00
CA VAL A 234 -35.76 15.76 0.46
C VAL A 234 -36.00 15.81 1.96
N GLU A 235 -36.94 15.00 2.48
CA GLU A 235 -37.18 14.93 3.93
C GLU A 235 -35.99 14.32 4.69
N PHE A 236 -35.36 13.29 4.13
CA PHE A 236 -34.14 12.70 4.67
C PHE A 236 -33.02 13.74 4.77
N GLY A 237 -32.76 14.49 3.69
CA GLY A 237 -31.74 15.53 3.62
C GLY A 237 -31.89 16.62 4.68
N LYS A 238 -33.13 17.04 4.98
CA LYS A 238 -33.41 18.03 6.04
C LYS A 238 -32.94 17.60 7.42
N THR A 239 -32.88 16.30 7.70
CA THR A 239 -32.59 15.76 9.05
C THR A 239 -31.20 15.17 9.21
N LYS A 240 -30.48 14.93 8.11
CA LYS A 240 -29.21 14.17 8.10
C LYS A 240 -28.11 14.77 7.22
N SER A 241 -28.22 16.05 6.86
CA SER A 241 -27.17 16.80 6.17
C SER A 241 -25.82 16.66 6.90
N GLY A 242 -24.78 16.15 6.23
CA GLY A 242 -23.45 15.94 6.81
C GLY A 242 -23.16 14.56 7.43
N GLU A 243 -24.17 13.68 7.56
CA GLU A 243 -24.03 12.30 8.06
C GLU A 243 -24.10 11.22 6.95
N LEU A 244 -24.13 11.65 5.69
CA LEU A 244 -24.17 10.79 4.50
C LEU A 244 -22.84 10.83 3.74
N LEU A 245 -22.24 9.65 3.52
CA LEU A 245 -21.13 9.42 2.62
C LEU A 245 -21.61 8.64 1.39
N LEU A 246 -21.34 9.19 0.21
CA LEU A 246 -21.61 8.58 -1.09
C LEU A 246 -20.30 8.09 -1.70
N ILE A 247 -20.26 6.81 -2.04
CA ILE A 247 -19.17 6.13 -2.72
C ILE A 247 -19.71 5.61 -4.04
N HIS A 248 -19.19 6.10 -5.18
CA HIS A 248 -19.74 5.76 -6.50
C HIS A 248 -18.65 5.63 -7.55
N GLY A 249 -18.83 4.71 -8.49
CA GLY A 249 -17.94 4.52 -9.64
C GLY A 249 -18.23 5.49 -10.78
N GLY A 250 -17.22 6.20 -11.28
CA GLY A 250 -17.36 7.11 -12.42
C GLY A 250 -17.64 6.38 -13.74
N ALA A 251 -17.26 5.10 -13.84
CA ALA A 251 -17.54 4.22 -14.98
C ALA A 251 -18.76 3.29 -14.74
N ASP A 252 -19.65 3.63 -13.80
CA ASP A 252 -20.87 2.85 -13.54
C ASP A 252 -21.84 2.91 -14.72
N GLY A 253 -21.77 1.90 -15.59
CA GLY A 253 -22.68 1.73 -16.73
C GLY A 253 -24.06 1.19 -16.36
N GLY A 254 -24.27 0.72 -15.12
CA GLY A 254 -25.57 0.24 -14.65
C GLY A 254 -26.44 1.38 -14.15
N VAL A 255 -25.87 2.20 -13.26
CA VAL A 255 -26.50 3.42 -12.74
C VAL A 255 -25.50 4.58 -12.83
N PRO A 256 -25.52 5.35 -13.94
CA PRO A 256 -24.59 6.44 -14.15
C PRO A 256 -24.62 7.50 -13.04
N LEU A 257 -23.48 8.15 -12.77
CA LEU A 257 -23.34 9.22 -11.76
C LEU A 257 -24.39 10.33 -11.93
N ALA A 258 -24.59 10.78 -13.18
CA ALA A 258 -25.54 11.83 -13.53
C ALA A 258 -26.99 11.46 -13.20
N ALA A 259 -27.33 10.17 -13.32
CA ALA A 259 -28.65 9.62 -13.05
C ALA A 259 -28.90 9.37 -11.56
N SER A 260 -27.86 9.40 -10.72
CA SER A 260 -27.92 8.96 -9.33
C SER A 260 -27.19 9.88 -8.37
N ALA A 261 -25.91 9.62 -8.08
CA ALA A 261 -25.15 10.23 -7.01
C ALA A 261 -25.01 11.75 -7.17
N HIS A 262 -24.91 12.28 -8.40
CA HIS A 262 -24.99 13.73 -8.65
C HIS A 262 -26.38 14.32 -8.34
N ARG A 263 -27.46 13.54 -8.52
CA ARG A 263 -28.81 13.97 -8.12
C ARG A 263 -28.94 13.98 -6.60
N ILE A 264 -28.36 13.00 -5.91
CA ILE A 264 -28.32 13.02 -4.44
C ILE A 264 -27.56 14.25 -3.94
N GLN A 265 -26.43 14.61 -4.55
CA GLN A 265 -25.71 15.83 -4.19
C GLN A 265 -26.55 17.10 -4.41
N LYS A 266 -27.37 17.17 -5.46
CA LYS A 266 -28.30 18.29 -5.67
C LYS A 266 -29.41 18.34 -4.61
N LEU A 267 -29.92 17.19 -4.19
CA LEU A 267 -31.00 17.08 -3.19
C LEU A 267 -30.50 17.24 -1.75
N ILE A 268 -29.25 16.85 -1.50
CA ILE A 268 -28.57 16.86 -0.19
C ILE A 268 -27.17 17.47 -0.39
N PRO A 269 -27.06 18.81 -0.45
CA PRO A 269 -25.80 19.49 -0.79
C PRO A 269 -24.61 19.18 0.13
N ASP A 270 -24.86 18.86 1.40
CA ASP A 270 -23.80 18.56 2.37
C ASP A 270 -23.44 17.06 2.43
N ALA A 271 -23.95 16.23 1.51
CA ALA A 271 -23.52 14.84 1.40
C ALA A 271 -22.04 14.79 0.98
N ARG A 272 -21.24 13.99 1.70
CA ARG A 272 -19.82 13.78 1.36
C ARG A 272 -19.73 12.84 0.18
N PHE A 273 -18.79 13.12 -0.72
CA PHE A 273 -18.66 12.39 -1.98
C PHE A 273 -17.28 11.77 -2.13
N THR A 274 -17.23 10.55 -2.63
CA THR A 274 -16.00 9.88 -3.07
C THR A 274 -16.30 9.18 -4.38
N ILE A 275 -15.80 9.76 -5.48
CA ILE A 275 -15.89 9.16 -6.81
C ILE A 275 -14.64 8.31 -7.03
N TYR A 276 -14.87 7.14 -7.60
CA TYR A 276 -13.83 6.27 -8.09
C TYR A 276 -13.92 6.38 -9.61
N ASP A 277 -13.17 7.27 -10.25
CA ASP A 277 -13.43 7.68 -11.64
C ASP A 277 -13.60 6.51 -12.60
N ASP A 278 -12.83 5.44 -12.41
CA ASP A 278 -12.92 4.25 -13.24
C ASP A 278 -13.74 3.10 -12.63
N GLY A 279 -14.28 3.26 -11.42
CA GLY A 279 -15.01 2.21 -10.70
C GLY A 279 -16.32 1.83 -11.39
N GLY A 280 -16.67 0.54 -11.39
CA GLY A 280 -17.97 0.04 -11.83
C GLY A 280 -19.06 0.11 -10.75
N HIS A 281 -20.25 -0.43 -11.06
CA HIS A 281 -21.38 -0.52 -10.11
C HIS A 281 -21.02 -1.33 -8.86
N ALA A 282 -20.27 -2.42 -8.99
CA ALA A 282 -19.66 -3.09 -7.85
C ALA A 282 -18.22 -2.62 -7.63
N LEU A 283 -18.06 -1.71 -6.68
CA LEU A 283 -16.75 -1.15 -6.35
C LEU A 283 -15.88 -2.18 -5.63
N LYS A 284 -14.71 -2.46 -6.19
CA LYS A 284 -13.60 -3.12 -5.48
C LYS A 284 -12.50 -2.10 -5.18
N GLN A 285 -12.29 -1.91 -3.88
CA GLN A 285 -11.06 -1.56 -3.17
C GLN A 285 -10.11 -0.55 -3.87
N GLN A 286 -10.16 0.73 -3.48
CA GLN A 286 -9.24 1.77 -3.98
C GLN A 286 -7.97 1.92 -3.13
N ILE A 287 -6.99 2.66 -3.65
CA ILE A 287 -5.65 2.94 -3.09
C ILE A 287 -5.62 3.09 -1.56
N LYS A 288 -6.56 3.86 -0.99
CA LYS A 288 -6.67 4.11 0.45
C LYS A 288 -6.85 2.83 1.27
N ASP A 289 -7.66 1.89 0.79
CA ASP A 289 -7.88 0.63 1.49
C ASP A 289 -6.61 -0.24 1.50
N ARG A 290 -5.79 -0.17 0.44
CA ARG A 290 -4.50 -0.86 0.36
C ARG A 290 -3.48 -0.24 1.31
N LEU A 291 -3.47 1.09 1.41
CA LEU A 291 -2.64 1.83 2.36
C LEU A 291 -3.01 1.54 3.83
N CYS A 292 -4.27 1.19 4.11
CA CYS A 292 -4.73 0.76 5.43
C CYS A 292 -4.35 -0.69 5.80
N LEU A 293 -3.70 -1.45 4.92
CA LEU A 293 -3.25 -2.81 5.25
C LEU A 293 -1.97 -2.75 6.09
N THR A 294 -2.05 -3.26 7.32
CA THR A 294 -0.86 -3.53 8.12
C THR A 294 -0.01 -4.60 7.44
N SER A 295 1.30 -4.35 7.33
CA SER A 295 2.24 -5.29 6.73
C SER A 295 2.28 -6.60 7.53
N GLY A 296 2.36 -7.71 6.80
CA GLY A 296 2.67 -9.02 7.41
C GLY A 296 4.17 -9.18 7.68
N LEU A 297 4.53 -10.39 8.13
CA LEU A 297 5.93 -10.82 8.09
C LEU A 297 6.41 -10.94 6.63
N PRO A 298 7.73 -10.79 6.37
CA PRO A 298 8.30 -11.15 5.07
C PRO A 298 7.92 -12.58 4.67
N SER A 299 7.58 -12.78 3.40
CA SER A 299 7.17 -14.11 2.92
C SER A 299 8.27 -15.15 3.16
N ALA A 300 7.88 -16.31 3.67
CA ALA A 300 8.79 -17.45 3.87
C ALA A 300 9.28 -18.05 2.54
N ASN A 301 8.54 -17.83 1.45
CA ASN A 301 8.87 -18.34 0.11
C ASN A 301 8.99 -17.19 -0.88
N PRO A 302 9.99 -16.30 -0.75
CA PRO A 302 10.05 -15.13 -1.59
C PRO A 302 10.68 -15.45 -2.94
N THR A 303 10.47 -14.61 -3.95
CA THR A 303 11.16 -14.76 -5.24
C THR A 303 12.67 -14.72 -5.06
N SER A 304 13.42 -15.49 -5.86
CA SER A 304 14.88 -15.54 -5.78
C SER A 304 15.52 -14.35 -6.51
N SER A 305 16.36 -13.57 -5.82
CA SER A 305 17.15 -12.49 -6.41
C SER A 305 18.52 -12.97 -6.87
N ALA A 306 18.98 -12.52 -8.05
CA ALA A 306 20.31 -12.82 -8.56
C ALA A 306 21.44 -12.36 -7.61
N TRP A 307 21.21 -11.30 -6.82
CA TRP A 307 22.19 -10.82 -5.85
C TRP A 307 22.49 -11.81 -4.73
N GLN A 308 21.57 -12.74 -4.46
CA GLN A 308 21.72 -13.70 -3.36
C GLN A 308 22.34 -15.01 -3.84
N GLU A 309 22.83 -15.05 -5.09
CA GLU A 309 23.38 -16.23 -5.73
C GLU A 309 24.84 -16.02 -6.15
N PRO A 310 25.78 -16.88 -5.69
CA PRO A 310 25.60 -17.87 -4.62
C PRO A 310 25.28 -17.21 -3.25
N PRO A 311 24.67 -17.94 -2.30
CA PRO A 311 24.42 -17.41 -0.96
C PRO A 311 25.74 -17.06 -0.26
N ALA A 312 25.73 -16.01 0.56
CA ALA A 312 26.88 -15.69 1.41
C ALA A 312 27.11 -16.79 2.46
N SER A 313 28.35 -16.94 2.94
CA SER A 313 28.69 -17.94 3.97
C SER A 313 27.92 -17.75 5.29
N ILE A 314 27.47 -16.53 5.57
CA ILE A 314 26.67 -16.18 6.74
C ILE A 314 25.15 -16.13 6.46
N ALA A 315 24.70 -16.51 5.26
CA ALA A 315 23.30 -16.35 4.85
C ALA A 315 22.29 -16.97 5.82
N THR A 316 22.64 -18.09 6.44
CA THR A 316 21.82 -18.85 7.41
C THR A 316 22.44 -18.87 8.80
N THR A 317 23.31 -17.90 9.13
CA THR A 317 23.97 -17.83 10.43
C THR A 317 22.95 -17.66 11.57
N GLN A 318 23.11 -18.45 12.62
CA GLN A 318 22.31 -18.37 13.84
C GLN A 318 23.02 -19.15 14.96
N SER A 319 22.74 -18.78 16.21
CA SER A 319 23.20 -19.53 17.37
C SER A 319 22.46 -20.87 17.47
N LYS A 320 23.04 -21.88 18.14
CA LYS A 320 22.33 -23.15 18.40
C LYS A 320 21.09 -22.92 19.26
N THR A 321 21.21 -22.03 20.23
CA THR A 321 20.13 -21.59 21.12
C THR A 321 20.04 -20.07 21.01
N LEU A 322 18.82 -19.54 20.86
CA LEU A 322 18.60 -18.10 20.84
C LEU A 322 19.10 -17.48 22.17
N PRO A 323 19.86 -16.37 22.13
CA PRO A 323 20.22 -15.66 23.35
C PRO A 323 18.97 -15.25 24.14
N LEU A 324 18.98 -15.47 25.46
CA LEU A 324 17.85 -15.11 26.32
C LEU A 324 17.72 -13.60 26.51
N GLU A 325 18.85 -12.89 26.46
CA GLU A 325 18.94 -11.45 26.68
C GLU A 325 19.99 -10.82 25.77
N THR A 326 19.75 -9.57 25.38
CA THR A 326 20.68 -8.70 24.67
C THR A 326 20.51 -7.27 25.17
N ASP A 327 21.51 -6.43 25.00
CA ASP A 327 21.37 -5.03 25.43
C ASP A 327 20.63 -4.22 24.35
N ILE A 328 20.94 -4.49 23.08
CA ILE A 328 20.23 -3.88 21.94
C ILE A 328 19.82 -4.96 20.93
N ALA A 329 18.51 -5.09 20.71
CA ALA A 329 17.95 -5.90 19.63
C ALA A 329 17.74 -5.03 18.38
N ILE A 330 18.34 -5.43 17.26
CA ILE A 330 18.15 -4.80 15.95
C ILE A 330 17.26 -5.72 15.12
N ILE A 331 16.15 -5.21 14.60
CA ILE A 331 15.20 -6.01 13.81
C ILE A 331 15.40 -5.69 12.33
N GLY A 332 15.91 -6.66 11.58
CA GLY A 332 16.23 -6.53 10.15
C GLY A 332 17.73 -6.42 9.87
N SER A 333 18.24 -7.31 9.02
CA SER A 333 19.68 -7.42 8.68
C SER A 333 20.08 -6.73 7.38
N GLY A 334 19.28 -5.78 6.89
CA GLY A 334 19.62 -4.98 5.72
C GLY A 334 20.81 -4.04 5.95
N ILE A 335 21.08 -3.18 4.97
CA ILE A 335 22.14 -2.16 5.07
C ILE A 335 21.98 -1.27 6.32
N THR A 336 20.75 -0.88 6.66
CA THR A 336 20.46 -0.04 7.84
C THR A 336 20.80 -0.76 9.14
N GLY A 337 20.29 -1.98 9.36
CA GLY A 337 20.57 -2.75 10.57
C GLY A 337 22.04 -3.14 10.71
N THR A 338 22.72 -3.36 9.58
CA THR A 338 24.18 -3.59 9.56
C THR A 338 24.94 -2.33 9.95
N SER A 339 24.52 -1.16 9.46
CA SER A 339 25.10 0.12 9.86
C SER A 339 24.91 0.37 11.36
N VAL A 340 23.72 0.11 11.89
CA VAL A 340 23.44 0.21 13.33
C VAL A 340 24.39 -0.68 14.13
N ALA A 341 24.49 -1.97 13.78
CA ALA A 341 25.39 -2.90 14.47
C ALA A 341 26.85 -2.46 14.35
N HIS A 342 27.29 -2.05 13.16
CA HIS A 342 28.63 -1.53 12.92
C HIS A 342 28.94 -0.32 13.80
N SER A 343 28.03 0.66 13.88
CA SER A 343 28.18 1.83 14.72
C SER A 343 28.22 1.48 16.20
N LEU A 344 27.29 0.66 16.69
CA LEU A 344 27.26 0.27 18.11
C LEU A 344 28.53 -0.48 18.53
N LEU A 345 28.99 -1.42 17.72
CA LEU A 345 30.13 -2.29 18.07
C LEU A 345 31.47 -1.54 18.03
N ASN A 346 31.60 -0.54 17.17
CA ASN A 346 32.82 0.28 17.05
C ASN A 346 32.79 1.57 17.90
N HIS A 347 31.70 1.85 18.60
CA HIS A 347 31.58 3.05 19.42
C HIS A 347 32.11 2.83 20.85
N PRO A 348 32.86 3.78 21.46
CA PRO A 348 33.34 3.66 22.84
C PRO A 348 32.24 3.36 23.87
N ARG A 349 31.10 4.05 23.77
CA ARG A 349 29.91 3.82 24.63
C ARG A 349 29.25 2.46 24.40
N GLY A 350 29.49 1.83 23.26
CA GLY A 350 28.94 0.52 22.91
C GLY A 350 29.85 -0.65 23.26
N SER A 351 31.09 -0.41 23.70
CA SER A 351 32.15 -1.42 23.88
C SER A 351 31.80 -2.62 24.80
N GLN A 352 30.83 -2.47 25.69
CA GLN A 352 30.36 -3.53 26.60
C GLN A 352 28.97 -4.08 26.24
N LEU A 353 28.26 -3.48 25.26
CA LEU A 353 26.88 -3.84 24.93
C LEU A 353 26.78 -5.13 24.10
N ARG A 354 26.00 -6.09 24.55
CA ARG A 354 25.55 -7.23 23.74
C ARG A 354 24.56 -6.73 22.69
N VAL A 355 24.81 -7.06 21.43
CA VAL A 355 23.97 -6.64 20.30
C VAL A 355 23.51 -7.88 19.53
N THR A 356 22.22 -7.94 19.20
CA THR A 356 21.66 -9.05 18.42
C THR A 356 20.85 -8.53 17.24
N ILE A 357 21.19 -8.95 16.02
CA ILE A 357 20.34 -8.75 14.85
C ILE A 357 19.37 -9.94 14.74
N LEU A 358 18.08 -9.66 14.70
CA LEU A 358 17.01 -10.63 14.42
C LEU A 358 16.55 -10.44 12.98
N GLU A 359 16.67 -11.50 12.16
CA GLU A 359 16.30 -11.48 10.75
C GLU A 359 15.26 -12.56 10.46
N ALA A 360 14.15 -12.16 9.83
CA ALA A 360 13.05 -13.06 9.52
C ALA A 360 13.43 -14.18 8.54
N ARG A 361 14.38 -13.92 7.65
CA ARG A 361 14.81 -14.83 6.57
C ARG A 361 16.33 -15.05 6.61
N ASN A 362 16.95 -15.18 5.45
CA ASN A 362 18.41 -15.17 5.33
C ASN A 362 18.97 -13.75 5.51
N ALA A 363 20.21 -13.68 5.99
CA ALA A 363 20.93 -12.41 6.19
C ALA A 363 20.91 -11.55 4.91
N CYS A 364 20.54 -10.27 5.05
CA CYS A 364 20.44 -9.29 3.97
C CYS A 364 19.52 -9.70 2.79
N SER A 365 18.54 -10.57 3.00
CA SER A 365 17.67 -11.08 1.92
C SER A 365 16.53 -10.15 1.48
N GLY A 366 16.25 -9.10 2.25
CA GLY A 366 15.22 -8.09 1.99
C GLY A 366 15.61 -7.05 0.93
N ALA A 367 15.11 -5.82 1.06
CA ALA A 367 15.26 -4.74 0.07
C ALA A 367 16.71 -4.55 -0.43
N THR A 368 17.69 -4.53 0.48
CA THR A 368 19.11 -4.38 0.14
C THR A 368 19.62 -5.47 -0.79
N GLY A 369 19.24 -6.72 -0.57
CA GLY A 369 19.63 -7.86 -1.41
C GLY A 369 18.74 -8.06 -2.64
N ARG A 370 17.92 -7.06 -3.01
CA ARG A 370 16.92 -7.14 -4.09
C ARG A 370 16.87 -5.90 -5.00
N ASN A 371 17.63 -4.84 -4.72
CA ASN A 371 17.56 -3.58 -5.46
C ASN A 371 18.39 -3.58 -6.76
N GLY A 372 18.61 -2.42 -7.39
CA GLY A 372 19.43 -2.29 -8.62
C GLY A 372 20.95 -2.24 -8.42
N GLY A 373 21.44 -2.15 -7.18
CA GLY A 373 22.87 -2.02 -6.85
C GLY A 373 23.51 -0.67 -7.24
N HIS A 374 22.68 0.36 -7.30
CA HIS A 374 23.09 1.75 -7.55
C HIS A 374 23.48 2.45 -6.26
N LEU A 375 24.57 3.23 -6.30
CA LEU A 375 24.94 4.21 -5.28
C LEU A 375 24.93 5.60 -5.94
N VAL A 376 23.72 6.10 -6.14
CA VAL A 376 23.39 7.32 -6.89
C VAL A 376 22.51 8.21 -6.01
N SER A 377 22.58 9.53 -6.19
CA SER A 377 21.75 10.49 -5.45
C SER A 377 20.68 11.03 -6.38
N ASP A 378 19.43 10.94 -5.97
CA ASP A 378 18.30 11.55 -6.69
C ASP A 378 18.06 13.00 -6.26
N THR A 379 18.80 13.48 -5.26
CA THR A 379 18.47 14.71 -4.52
C THR A 379 18.60 15.97 -5.38
N CYS A 380 19.52 15.99 -6.35
CA CYS A 380 19.60 17.10 -7.31
C CYS A 380 18.39 17.14 -8.24
N GLY A 381 17.90 16.00 -8.73
CA GLY A 381 16.69 15.96 -9.56
C GLY A 381 15.47 16.50 -8.82
N HIS A 382 15.33 16.14 -7.54
CA HIS A 382 14.22 16.55 -6.68
C HIS A 382 14.44 17.86 -5.91
N PHE A 383 15.52 18.62 -6.19
CA PHE A 383 15.90 19.75 -5.34
C PHE A 383 14.81 20.83 -5.27
N GLU A 384 14.13 21.14 -6.37
CA GLU A 384 13.02 22.10 -6.36
C GLU A 384 11.86 21.66 -5.46
N HIS A 385 11.53 20.35 -5.47
CA HIS A 385 10.47 19.78 -4.65
C HIS A 385 10.86 19.80 -3.17
N LEU A 386 12.14 19.52 -2.87
CA LEU A 386 12.67 19.64 -1.51
C LEU A 386 12.63 21.07 -0.99
N VAL A 387 12.99 22.05 -1.82
CA VAL A 387 12.91 23.47 -1.45
C VAL A 387 11.45 23.87 -1.22
N ALA A 388 10.53 23.43 -2.07
CA ALA A 388 9.10 23.71 -1.92
C ALA A 388 8.53 23.10 -0.63
N ALA A 389 8.92 21.87 -0.28
CA ALA A 389 8.41 21.15 0.88
C ALA A 389 9.07 21.57 2.21
N LEU A 390 10.37 21.83 2.22
CA LEU A 390 11.18 21.96 3.45
C LEU A 390 11.86 23.32 3.61
N GLY A 391 11.87 24.14 2.55
CA GLY A 391 12.71 25.34 2.47
C GLY A 391 14.18 25.01 2.13
N VAL A 392 14.91 26.06 1.75
CA VAL A 392 16.27 25.93 1.17
C VAL A 392 17.28 25.29 2.11
N GLU A 393 17.30 25.69 3.39
CA GLU A 393 18.30 25.21 4.36
C GLU A 393 18.20 23.69 4.56
N GLU A 394 17.00 23.19 4.77
CA GLU A 394 16.74 21.77 5.01
C GLU A 394 16.88 20.93 3.72
N ALA A 395 16.56 21.50 2.55
CA ALA A 395 16.84 20.88 1.25
C ALA A 395 18.35 20.71 1.00
N VAL A 396 19.16 21.73 1.28
CA VAL A 396 20.63 21.67 1.22
C VAL A 396 21.17 20.62 2.20
N LYS A 397 20.60 20.55 3.41
CA LYS A 397 21.00 19.57 4.41
C LYS A 397 20.71 18.13 3.94
N THR A 398 19.58 17.91 3.28
CA THR A 398 19.20 16.64 2.67
C THR A 398 20.16 16.22 1.55
N LEU A 399 20.54 17.18 0.68
CA LEU A 399 21.55 16.96 -0.36
C LEU A 399 22.90 16.54 0.26
N LYS A 400 23.42 17.32 1.21
CA LYS A 400 24.70 17.05 1.88
C LYS A 400 24.68 15.71 2.62
N PHE A 401 23.54 15.31 3.18
CA PHE A 401 23.38 14.01 3.82
C PHE A 401 23.54 12.85 2.81
N SER A 402 22.88 12.94 1.65
CA SER A 402 23.02 11.95 0.58
C SER A 402 24.47 11.81 0.10
N GLU A 403 25.14 12.94 -0.15
CA GLU A 403 26.55 12.97 -0.54
C GLU A 403 27.47 12.35 0.52
N ALA A 404 27.27 12.73 1.79
CA ALA A 404 28.06 12.21 2.90
C ALA A 404 27.88 10.69 3.06
N ASN A 405 26.67 10.18 2.84
CA ASN A 405 26.40 8.75 2.91
C ASN A 405 27.12 7.98 1.79
N ILE A 406 27.12 8.51 0.56
CA ILE A 406 27.85 7.91 -0.56
C ILE A 406 29.35 7.85 -0.25
N GLU A 407 29.93 8.95 0.24
CA GLU A 407 31.35 9.01 0.61
C GLU A 407 31.69 8.07 1.77
N GLU A 408 30.82 7.97 2.78
CA GLU A 408 31.00 7.06 3.90
C GLU A 408 30.99 5.59 3.44
N LEU A 409 30.08 5.20 2.54
CA LEU A 409 30.07 3.85 1.98
C LEU A 409 31.31 3.56 1.16
N LYS A 410 31.82 4.53 0.38
CA LYS A 410 33.11 4.39 -0.32
C LYS A 410 34.26 4.19 0.66
N ALA A 411 34.27 4.94 1.77
CA ALA A 411 35.30 4.81 2.80
C ALA A 411 35.25 3.44 3.49
N VAL A 412 34.06 2.90 3.75
CA VAL A 412 33.87 1.53 4.27
C VAL A 412 34.38 0.50 3.26
N ILE A 413 34.05 0.63 1.98
CA ILE A 413 34.51 -0.29 0.92
C ILE A 413 36.04 -0.24 0.77
N ALA A 414 36.65 0.94 0.91
CA ALA A 414 38.10 1.12 0.79
C ALA A 414 38.88 0.30 1.84
N GLN A 415 38.27 0.01 3.00
CA GLN A 415 38.87 -0.78 4.08
C GLN A 415 38.81 -2.30 3.84
N LEU A 416 38.05 -2.77 2.85
CA LEU A 416 37.96 -4.18 2.52
C LEU A 416 39.26 -4.70 1.91
N SER A 417 39.52 -6.00 2.06
CA SER A 417 40.63 -6.66 1.35
C SER A 417 40.36 -6.71 -0.16
N GLU A 418 41.41 -6.87 -0.98
CA GLU A 418 41.24 -6.93 -2.44
C GLU A 418 40.29 -8.05 -2.92
N PRO A 419 40.32 -9.28 -2.37
CA PRO A 419 39.32 -10.30 -2.73
C PRO A 419 37.88 -9.90 -2.38
N GLU A 420 37.69 -9.17 -1.28
CA GLU A 420 36.37 -8.69 -0.86
C GLU A 420 35.90 -7.53 -1.74
N LYS A 421 36.79 -6.60 -2.12
CA LYS A 421 36.49 -5.56 -3.10
C LYS A 421 36.07 -6.15 -4.45
N ASP A 422 36.77 -7.20 -4.91
CA ASP A 422 36.40 -7.92 -6.14
C ASP A 422 35.02 -8.59 -6.03
N ALA A 423 34.66 -9.10 -4.85
CA ALA A 423 33.34 -9.69 -4.59
C ALA A 423 32.22 -8.64 -4.47
N VAL A 424 32.53 -7.46 -3.93
CA VAL A 424 31.59 -6.32 -3.86
C VAL A 424 31.36 -5.69 -5.23
N GLU A 425 32.32 -5.84 -6.15
CA GLU A 425 32.25 -5.27 -7.50
C GLU A 425 31.99 -3.75 -7.49
N PHE A 426 32.52 -3.04 -6.49
CA PHE A 426 32.37 -1.59 -6.42
C PHE A 426 33.11 -0.92 -7.56
N ARG A 427 32.40 -0.02 -8.25
CA ARG A 427 32.92 0.76 -9.38
C ARG A 427 32.47 2.19 -9.21
N GLN A 428 33.42 3.11 -9.30
CA GLN A 428 33.09 4.52 -9.47
C GLN A 428 32.66 4.74 -10.91
N VAL A 429 31.47 5.31 -11.10
CA VAL A 429 30.84 5.49 -12.41
C VAL A 429 30.26 6.90 -12.52
N ILE A 430 29.99 7.33 -13.75
CA ILE A 430 29.08 8.44 -14.02
C ILE A 430 27.67 7.84 -14.10
N ALA A 431 26.77 8.32 -13.25
CA ALA A 431 25.35 7.96 -13.36
C ALA A 431 24.70 8.87 -14.40
N SER A 432 24.22 8.27 -15.48
CA SER A 432 23.53 8.96 -16.56
C SER A 432 22.03 8.82 -16.36
N SER A 433 21.29 9.93 -16.38
CA SER A 433 19.83 9.91 -16.30
C SER A 433 19.23 10.57 -17.53
N THR A 434 18.59 9.79 -18.42
CA THR A 434 17.86 10.36 -19.57
C THR A 434 16.51 10.93 -19.12
N LEU A 435 16.16 12.10 -19.66
CA LEU A 435 14.93 12.84 -19.39
C LEU A 435 14.00 12.67 -20.60
N GLY A 436 12.91 11.94 -20.41
CA GLY A 436 12.05 11.46 -21.48
C GLY A 436 11.05 12.50 -22.02
N ASP A 437 10.82 13.58 -21.28
CA ASP A 437 9.82 14.58 -21.61
C ASP A 437 10.22 15.98 -21.14
N LYS A 438 9.48 16.99 -21.60
CA LYS A 438 9.79 18.39 -21.29
C LYS A 438 9.64 18.71 -19.80
N ALA A 439 8.70 18.07 -19.11
CA ALA A 439 8.44 18.31 -17.69
C ALA A 439 9.65 17.91 -16.84
N THR A 440 10.22 16.74 -17.09
CA THR A 440 11.43 16.25 -16.42
C THR A 440 12.67 17.09 -16.73
N VAL A 441 12.83 17.57 -17.97
CA VAL A 441 13.90 18.52 -18.33
C VAL A 441 13.75 19.86 -17.59
N ASP A 442 12.56 20.45 -17.61
CA ASP A 442 12.30 21.75 -17.00
C ASP A 442 12.42 21.68 -15.48
N SER A 443 11.98 20.58 -14.86
CA SER A 443 12.17 20.31 -13.43
C SER A 443 13.64 20.26 -13.03
N LEU A 444 14.46 19.49 -13.76
CA LEU A 444 15.89 19.43 -13.47
C LEU A 444 16.58 20.78 -13.65
N ARG A 445 16.23 21.56 -14.69
CA ARG A 445 16.79 22.91 -14.89
C ARG A 445 16.48 23.82 -13.70
N ARG A 446 15.24 23.79 -13.19
CA ARG A 446 14.83 24.57 -12.02
C ARG A 446 15.57 24.10 -10.77
N SER A 447 15.66 22.80 -10.53
CA SER A 447 16.43 22.22 -9.43
C SER A 447 17.91 22.62 -9.46
N MET A 448 18.58 22.50 -10.61
CA MET A 448 19.99 22.89 -10.77
C MET A 448 20.20 24.39 -10.57
N LYS A 449 19.28 25.22 -11.08
CA LYS A 449 19.31 26.68 -10.89
C LYS A 449 19.16 27.04 -9.42
N LEU A 450 18.17 26.47 -8.72
CA LEU A 450 17.96 26.70 -7.29
C LEU A 450 19.18 26.26 -6.49
N LEU A 451 19.76 25.10 -6.81
CA LEU A 451 20.98 24.63 -6.15
C LEU A 451 22.14 25.61 -6.37
N GLN A 452 22.32 26.12 -7.57
CA GLN A 452 23.35 27.13 -7.87
C GLN A 452 23.13 28.43 -7.08
N GLU A 453 21.88 28.88 -6.94
CA GLU A 453 21.51 30.09 -6.18
C GLU A 453 21.81 29.98 -4.69
N THR A 454 21.83 28.76 -4.11
CA THR A 454 22.26 28.56 -2.71
C THR A 454 23.74 28.88 -2.48
N GLY A 455 24.57 28.86 -3.53
CA GLY A 455 26.03 29.01 -3.44
C GLY A 455 26.76 27.79 -2.85
N GLU A 456 26.04 26.70 -2.58
CA GLU A 456 26.60 25.49 -1.98
C GLU A 456 27.40 24.67 -2.99
N LYS A 457 28.51 24.11 -2.51
CA LYS A 457 29.35 23.22 -3.32
C LYS A 457 28.95 21.77 -3.08
N THR A 458 28.43 21.14 -4.11
CA THR A 458 28.14 19.71 -4.17
C THR A 458 29.42 18.89 -4.30
N LYS A 459 29.49 17.74 -3.62
CA LYS A 459 30.53 16.71 -3.86
C LYS A 459 30.23 15.84 -5.08
N LEU A 460 28.99 15.85 -5.55
CA LEU A 460 28.54 15.16 -6.75
C LEU A 460 28.49 16.18 -7.90
N GLY A 461 29.20 15.93 -8.99
CA GLY A 461 29.12 16.82 -10.16
C GLY A 461 27.82 16.58 -10.91
N TYR A 462 27.07 17.63 -11.27
CA TYR A 462 25.84 17.51 -12.06
C TYR A 462 25.94 18.34 -13.34
N THR A 463 25.74 17.70 -14.48
CA THR A 463 25.76 18.35 -15.79
C THR A 463 24.53 17.96 -16.59
N LEU A 464 23.76 18.95 -17.05
CA LEU A 464 22.70 18.74 -18.02
C LEU A 464 23.28 18.82 -19.44
N VAL A 465 23.05 17.79 -20.24
CA VAL A 465 23.54 17.65 -21.60
C VAL A 465 22.37 17.47 -22.56
N GLU A 466 22.21 18.42 -23.47
CA GLU A 466 21.20 18.43 -24.54
C GLU A 466 21.87 18.15 -25.89
N ASP A 467 22.35 16.92 -26.06
CA ASP A 467 23.06 16.46 -27.26
C ASP A 467 22.67 15.01 -27.58
N ASP A 468 21.95 14.83 -28.68
CA ASP A 468 21.49 13.53 -29.19
C ASP A 468 22.65 12.56 -29.44
N ASN A 469 23.81 13.05 -29.87
CA ASN A 469 24.98 12.20 -30.08
C ASN A 469 25.52 11.67 -28.75
N ILE A 470 25.48 12.46 -27.67
CA ILE A 470 25.83 11.97 -26.33
C ILE A 470 24.78 10.97 -25.84
N LEU A 471 23.50 11.29 -25.97
CA LEU A 471 22.40 10.41 -25.56
C LEU A 471 22.47 9.03 -26.24
N HIS A 472 22.59 9.01 -27.57
CA HIS A 472 22.58 7.78 -28.37
C HIS A 472 23.94 7.07 -28.42
N ASN A 473 25.05 7.77 -28.68
CA ASN A 473 26.32 7.10 -28.95
C ASN A 473 27.15 6.85 -27.70
N LYS A 474 27.12 7.76 -26.70
CA LYS A 474 27.85 7.59 -25.43
C LYS A 474 27.07 6.70 -24.46
N TYR A 475 25.78 7.00 -24.27
CA TYR A 475 24.96 6.32 -23.25
C TYR A 475 24.05 5.22 -23.78
N LYS A 476 23.92 5.09 -25.10
CA LYS A 476 23.09 4.05 -25.74
C LYS A 476 21.61 4.17 -25.42
N TYR A 477 21.12 5.31 -24.96
CA TYR A 477 19.68 5.52 -24.86
C TYR A 477 19.07 5.57 -26.26
N ARG A 478 17.91 4.94 -26.43
CA ARG A 478 17.15 4.95 -27.69
C ARG A 478 16.43 6.27 -27.91
N ASP A 479 16.03 6.92 -26.83
CA ASP A 479 15.21 8.12 -26.82
C ASP A 479 15.48 8.97 -25.54
N GLY A 480 14.95 10.19 -25.58
CA GLY A 480 15.04 11.20 -24.53
C GLY A 480 15.34 12.57 -25.12
N LEU A 481 15.12 13.61 -24.32
CA LEU A 481 15.36 15.01 -24.70
C LEU A 481 16.70 15.54 -24.19
N ALA A 482 17.21 14.97 -23.09
CA ALA A 482 18.46 15.36 -22.47
C ALA A 482 18.99 14.26 -21.56
N VAL A 483 20.25 14.37 -21.15
CA VAL A 483 20.88 13.51 -20.15
C VAL A 483 21.43 14.35 -19.00
N CYS A 484 21.13 13.97 -17.77
CA CYS A 484 21.84 14.44 -16.59
C CYS A 484 23.00 13.49 -16.28
N GLU A 485 24.23 14.00 -16.29
CA GLU A 485 25.41 13.29 -15.82
C GLU A 485 25.66 13.62 -14.35
N GLN A 486 25.70 12.60 -13.50
CA GLN A 486 26.12 12.70 -12.11
C GLN A 486 27.50 12.05 -11.91
N GLU A 487 28.50 12.85 -11.58
CA GLU A 487 29.83 12.40 -11.15
C GLU A 487 29.85 12.03 -9.67
N GLY A 488 30.80 11.16 -9.29
CA GLY A 488 30.96 10.70 -7.91
C GLY A 488 29.96 9.62 -7.51
N ALA A 489 29.17 9.09 -8.44
CA ALA A 489 28.30 7.93 -8.22
C ALA A 489 29.08 6.61 -8.16
N GLY A 490 28.38 5.55 -7.74
CA GLY A 490 28.92 4.19 -7.70
C GLY A 490 27.91 3.13 -8.15
N ALA A 491 28.44 1.97 -8.53
CA ALA A 491 27.68 0.76 -8.80
C ALA A 491 28.35 -0.41 -8.07
N LEU A 492 27.58 -1.28 -7.43
CA LEU A 492 28.11 -2.39 -6.63
C LEU A 492 27.13 -3.55 -6.50
N TRP A 493 27.61 -4.63 -5.88
CA TRP A 493 26.82 -5.78 -5.42
C TRP A 493 26.44 -5.59 -3.93
N PRO A 494 25.23 -5.08 -3.62
CA PRO A 494 24.86 -4.64 -2.27
C PRO A 494 24.80 -5.80 -1.27
N TYR A 495 24.31 -6.96 -1.69
CA TYR A 495 24.29 -8.16 -0.86
C TYR A 495 25.69 -8.59 -0.40
N ARG A 496 26.70 -8.52 -1.28
CA ARG A 496 28.08 -8.87 -0.94
C ARG A 496 28.69 -7.89 0.03
N LEU A 497 28.51 -6.58 -0.21
CA LEU A 497 28.98 -5.55 0.71
C LEU A 497 28.46 -5.81 2.13
N VAL A 498 27.15 -5.92 2.27
CA VAL A 498 26.52 -6.04 3.59
C VAL A 498 26.88 -7.36 4.28
N THR A 499 26.86 -8.48 3.55
CA THR A 499 27.18 -9.79 4.18
C THR A 499 28.65 -9.95 4.55
N ILE A 500 29.58 -9.32 3.80
CA ILE A 500 31.00 -9.25 4.17
C ILE A 500 31.17 -8.42 5.45
N LEU A 501 30.55 -7.24 5.53
CA LEU A 501 30.61 -6.40 6.73
C LEU A 501 30.01 -7.11 7.95
N GLN A 502 28.86 -7.77 7.79
CA GLN A 502 28.26 -8.59 8.84
C GLN A 502 29.19 -9.71 9.30
N LYS A 503 29.89 -10.36 8.37
CA LYS A 503 30.88 -11.38 8.69
C LYS A 503 32.05 -10.80 9.48
N HIS A 504 32.59 -9.63 9.10
CA HIS A 504 33.64 -8.96 9.87
C HIS A 504 33.17 -8.64 11.29
N LEU A 505 31.95 -8.13 11.45
CA LEU A 505 31.37 -7.86 12.77
C LEU A 505 31.24 -9.13 13.61
N LEU A 506 30.71 -10.22 13.03
CA LEU A 506 30.60 -11.52 13.69
C LEU A 506 31.98 -12.04 14.11
N ASP A 507 32.95 -12.03 13.20
CA ASP A 507 34.27 -12.60 13.47
C ASP A 507 35.05 -11.78 14.52
N GLY A 508 34.90 -10.46 14.52
CA GLY A 508 35.56 -9.56 15.47
C GLY A 508 34.87 -9.43 16.84
N ASN A 509 33.61 -9.85 16.98
CA ASN A 509 32.79 -9.57 18.18
C ASN A 509 32.03 -10.81 18.72
N LYS A 510 32.54 -12.03 18.52
CA LYS A 510 31.85 -13.30 18.81
C LYS A 510 31.25 -13.42 20.22
N GLU A 511 31.83 -12.75 21.21
CA GLU A 511 31.37 -12.81 22.61
C GLU A 511 30.15 -11.91 22.91
N ARG A 512 29.90 -10.90 22.06
CA ARG A 512 28.96 -9.80 22.31
C ARG A 512 28.08 -9.45 21.12
N PHE A 513 28.22 -10.14 19.99
CA PHE A 513 27.41 -9.89 18.80
C PHE A 513 26.90 -11.21 18.21
N SER A 514 25.61 -11.25 17.88
CA SER A 514 25.03 -12.35 17.12
C SER A 514 24.08 -11.85 16.02
N ILE A 515 23.98 -12.64 14.96
CA ILE A 515 22.96 -12.50 13.92
C ILE A 515 22.15 -13.79 13.95
N GLU A 516 20.85 -13.65 14.15
CA GLU A 516 19.90 -14.75 14.25
C GLU A 516 18.98 -14.71 13.02
N THR A 517 19.40 -15.39 11.95
CA THR A 517 18.58 -15.55 10.74
C THR A 517 17.43 -16.53 10.97
N ASN A 518 16.42 -16.50 10.10
CA ASN A 518 15.22 -17.34 10.20
C ASN A 518 14.54 -17.23 11.58
N THR A 519 14.62 -16.03 12.17
CA THR A 519 14.15 -15.72 13.52
C THR A 519 13.24 -14.47 13.45
N PRO A 520 12.06 -14.58 12.80
CA PRO A 520 11.14 -13.44 12.71
C PRO A 520 10.66 -13.06 14.12
N VAL A 521 10.73 -11.76 14.41
CA VAL A 521 10.05 -11.19 15.58
C VAL A 521 8.57 -11.11 15.25
N VAL A 522 7.74 -11.88 15.98
CA VAL A 522 6.29 -11.96 15.74
C VAL A 522 5.50 -10.95 16.57
N SER A 523 6.04 -10.54 17.72
CA SER A 523 5.42 -9.54 18.58
C SER A 523 6.43 -8.99 19.58
N ILE A 524 6.19 -7.75 20.01
CA ILE A 524 6.96 -7.09 21.06
C ILE A 524 6.01 -6.71 22.20
N SER A 525 6.42 -6.98 23.42
CA SER A 525 5.73 -6.49 24.63
C SER A 525 6.75 -5.85 25.59
N HIS A 526 6.25 -5.09 26.57
CA HIS A 526 7.08 -4.46 27.58
C HIS A 526 6.56 -4.76 28.98
N GLU A 527 7.40 -5.28 29.88
CA GLU A 527 7.04 -5.53 31.27
C GLU A 527 7.17 -4.24 32.10
N GLY A 528 6.04 -3.61 32.45
CA GLY A 528 5.99 -2.33 33.18
C GLY A 528 6.56 -2.34 34.61
N ASN A 529 6.90 -3.52 35.15
CA ASN A 529 7.50 -3.71 36.48
C ASN A 529 8.96 -4.20 36.43
N ALA A 530 9.60 -4.18 35.26
CA ALA A 530 11.04 -4.42 35.20
C ALA A 530 11.71 -3.42 36.16
N SER A 531 12.57 -3.92 37.06
CA SER A 531 13.41 -3.05 37.88
C SER A 531 14.07 -2.01 36.97
N GLN A 532 14.31 -0.79 37.43
CA GLN A 532 14.88 0.30 36.62
C GLN A 532 16.19 -0.05 35.86
N ASN A 533 16.77 -1.25 36.09
CA ASN A 533 17.99 -1.77 35.49
C ASN A 533 17.83 -3.12 34.74
N GLY A 534 16.63 -3.69 34.55
CA GLY A 534 16.41 -4.97 33.83
C GLY A 534 15.94 -4.78 32.37
N PRO A 535 16.10 -5.79 31.48
CA PRO A 535 15.64 -5.69 30.09
C PRO A 535 14.10 -5.77 30.04
N GLY A 536 13.45 -4.62 29.83
CA GLY A 536 11.98 -4.48 29.87
C GLY A 536 11.26 -4.98 28.61
N TYR A 537 11.94 -5.05 27.47
CA TYR A 537 11.32 -5.51 26.23
C TYR A 537 11.41 -7.01 26.06
N ILE A 538 10.32 -7.60 25.57
CA ILE A 538 10.19 -9.02 25.30
C ILE A 538 9.82 -9.21 23.83
N LEU A 539 10.76 -9.76 23.06
CA LEU A 539 10.58 -10.07 21.65
C LEU A 539 10.27 -11.55 21.51
N GLN A 540 9.08 -11.86 20.99
CA GLN A 540 8.67 -13.24 20.73
C GLN A 540 9.13 -13.66 19.33
N THR A 541 9.65 -14.88 19.23
CA THR A 541 10.10 -15.48 17.97
C THR A 541 9.74 -16.98 17.96
N PRO A 542 9.66 -17.63 16.78
CA PRO A 542 9.49 -19.08 16.71
C PRO A 542 10.61 -19.90 17.38
N ARG A 543 11.78 -19.30 17.59
CA ARG A 543 12.94 -19.94 18.26
C ARG A 543 12.98 -19.69 19.76
N GLY A 544 11.95 -19.05 20.32
CA GLY A 544 11.84 -18.67 21.71
C GLY A 544 11.85 -17.16 21.90
N THR A 545 11.93 -16.75 23.16
CA THR A 545 11.86 -15.35 23.57
C THR A 545 13.27 -14.80 23.82
N ILE A 546 13.52 -13.58 23.36
CA ILE A 546 14.70 -12.78 23.71
C ILE A 546 14.26 -11.48 24.40
N ARG A 547 14.92 -11.13 25.50
CA ARG A 547 14.70 -9.86 26.20
C ARG A 547 15.72 -8.82 25.78
N ALA A 548 15.31 -7.57 25.67
CA ALA A 548 16.18 -6.47 25.29
C ALA A 548 15.99 -5.23 26.18
N HIS A 549 17.06 -4.44 26.36
CA HIS A 549 16.94 -3.11 26.96
C HIS A 549 16.49 -2.07 25.93
N LYS A 550 16.98 -2.16 24.69
CA LYS A 550 16.57 -1.28 23.59
C LYS A 550 16.21 -2.08 22.34
N ILE A 551 15.30 -1.54 21.53
CA ILE A 551 14.95 -2.09 20.22
C ILE A 551 15.22 -1.06 19.13
N ILE A 552 15.83 -1.48 18.03
CA ILE A 552 16.00 -0.65 16.83
C ILE A 552 15.33 -1.36 15.64
N HIS A 553 14.25 -0.76 15.13
CA HIS A 553 13.47 -1.22 14.00
C HIS A 553 14.16 -0.79 12.68
N CYS A 554 14.68 -1.77 11.94
CA CYS A 554 15.27 -1.60 10.60
C CYS A 554 14.51 -2.43 9.56
N THR A 555 13.18 -2.48 9.70
CA THR A 555 12.27 -3.38 8.98
C THR A 555 11.67 -2.77 7.70
N ASN A 556 11.93 -1.49 7.42
CA ASN A 556 11.53 -0.78 6.20
C ASN A 556 10.03 -0.97 5.88
N GLY A 557 9.65 -1.49 4.70
CA GLY A 557 8.23 -1.69 4.32
C GLY A 557 7.46 -2.69 5.21
N TYR A 558 8.14 -3.44 6.08
CA TYR A 558 7.52 -4.36 7.03
C TYR A 558 7.27 -3.74 8.42
N SER A 559 7.60 -2.46 8.64
CA SER A 559 7.62 -1.91 10.00
C SER A 559 6.26 -1.90 10.68
N SER A 560 5.16 -1.72 9.93
CA SER A 560 3.80 -1.69 10.51
C SER A 560 3.38 -3.03 11.14
N HIS A 561 4.06 -4.14 10.83
CA HIS A 561 3.85 -5.42 11.53
C HIS A 561 4.08 -5.31 13.04
N LEU A 562 5.15 -4.61 13.45
CA LEU A 562 5.55 -4.45 14.85
C LEU A 562 5.17 -3.07 15.42
N LEU A 563 4.79 -2.15 14.53
CA LEU A 563 4.38 -0.77 14.82
C LEU A 563 3.07 -0.44 14.08
N PRO A 564 1.93 -1.05 14.46
CA PRO A 564 0.68 -0.90 13.70
C PRO A 564 0.17 0.53 13.58
N SER A 565 0.54 1.42 14.50
CA SER A 565 0.20 2.85 14.42
C SER A 565 0.81 3.56 13.22
N LEU A 566 1.81 2.96 12.56
CA LEU A 566 2.44 3.49 11.35
C LEU A 566 1.73 3.03 10.07
N THR A 567 0.69 2.19 10.15
CA THR A 567 -0.12 1.83 8.98
C THR A 567 -0.70 3.08 8.32
N GLY A 568 -0.60 3.16 6.99
CA GLY A 568 -0.94 4.36 6.21
C GLY A 568 0.19 5.39 6.17
N SER A 569 0.77 5.75 7.31
CA SER A 569 1.90 6.70 7.38
C SER A 569 3.21 6.14 6.81
N LEU A 570 3.38 4.82 6.91
CA LEU A 570 4.46 4.03 6.33
C LEU A 570 3.87 2.75 5.74
N TYR A 571 4.05 2.55 4.43
CA TYR A 571 3.42 1.47 3.68
C TYR A 571 4.41 0.73 2.77
N PRO A 572 4.15 -0.56 2.48
CA PRO A 572 4.99 -1.35 1.60
C PRO A 572 4.69 -1.04 0.12
N LEU A 573 5.74 -1.00 -0.69
CA LEU A 573 5.65 -0.91 -2.14
C LEU A 573 6.54 -1.97 -2.78
N ARG A 574 5.96 -2.85 -3.60
CA ARG A 574 6.65 -3.95 -4.26
C ARG A 574 7.27 -3.50 -5.57
N GLY A 575 8.60 -3.45 -5.61
CA GLY A 575 9.37 -3.31 -6.84
C GLY A 575 9.63 -4.66 -7.52
N THR A 576 10.11 -4.59 -8.76
CA THR A 576 10.37 -5.64 -9.72
C THR A 576 11.71 -5.34 -10.39
N VAL A 577 12.59 -6.33 -10.40
CA VAL A 577 13.93 -6.21 -10.97
C VAL A 577 14.22 -7.46 -11.81
N SER A 578 14.99 -7.28 -12.86
CA SER A 578 15.44 -8.37 -13.73
C SER A 578 16.94 -8.30 -14.00
N VAL A 579 17.53 -9.46 -14.32
CA VAL A 579 18.82 -9.56 -15.02
C VAL A 579 18.53 -9.92 -16.47
N GLN A 580 19.12 -9.18 -17.40
CA GLN A 580 18.97 -9.41 -18.83
C GLN A 580 20.33 -9.39 -19.52
N ASP A 581 20.53 -10.31 -20.44
CA ASP A 581 21.65 -10.31 -21.38
C ASP A 581 21.28 -9.37 -22.53
N PRO A 582 21.96 -8.22 -22.72
CA PRO A 582 21.59 -7.25 -23.75
C PRO A 582 22.00 -7.69 -25.16
N GLY A 583 22.69 -8.81 -25.31
CA GLY A 583 23.20 -9.29 -26.60
C GLY A 583 24.57 -8.73 -26.97
N PRO A 584 25.20 -9.27 -28.03
CA PRO A 584 26.60 -8.99 -28.37
C PRO A 584 26.85 -7.59 -28.94
N SER A 585 25.80 -6.92 -29.44
CA SER A 585 25.90 -5.58 -30.02
C SER A 585 25.99 -4.48 -28.96
N PHE A 586 25.45 -4.73 -27.75
CA PHE A 586 25.48 -3.75 -26.67
C PHE A 586 26.88 -3.69 -26.04
N PRO A 587 27.47 -2.49 -25.89
CA PRO A 587 28.84 -2.35 -25.38
C PRO A 587 28.94 -2.66 -23.88
N ARG A 588 30.13 -3.08 -23.44
CA ARG A 588 30.48 -3.27 -22.02
C ARG A 588 30.91 -1.95 -21.40
N LEU A 589 29.95 -1.19 -20.91
CA LEU A 589 30.11 0.15 -20.35
C LEU A 589 29.98 0.20 -18.82
N GLY A 590 29.67 -0.91 -18.15
CA GLY A 590 29.46 -0.91 -16.70
C GLY A 590 30.65 -0.45 -15.85
N HIS A 591 31.88 -0.46 -16.38
CA HIS A 591 33.04 0.13 -15.68
C HIS A 591 33.01 1.66 -15.63
N GLN A 592 32.22 2.30 -16.49
CA GLN A 592 32.19 3.74 -16.67
C GLN A 592 30.84 4.34 -16.28
N TYR A 593 29.74 3.63 -16.57
CA TYR A 593 28.40 4.19 -16.49
C TYR A 593 27.41 3.33 -15.70
N SER A 594 26.44 4.02 -15.10
CA SER A 594 25.14 3.46 -14.72
C SER A 594 24.04 4.31 -15.38
N TRP A 595 22.84 3.75 -15.47
CA TRP A 595 21.77 4.31 -16.29
C TRP A 595 20.48 4.45 -15.50
N THR A 596 19.80 5.56 -15.73
CA THR A 596 18.45 5.81 -15.27
C THR A 596 17.64 6.38 -16.44
N LYS A 597 16.49 5.78 -16.76
CA LYS A 597 15.50 6.41 -17.63
C LYS A 597 14.40 7.02 -16.77
N MET A 598 14.18 8.31 -16.93
CA MET A 598 13.14 9.06 -16.25
C MET A 598 12.18 9.65 -17.27
N HIS A 599 10.89 9.54 -17.00
CA HIS A 599 9.82 10.28 -17.65
C HIS A 599 8.66 10.42 -16.66
N THR A 600 7.70 11.30 -16.93
CA THR A 600 6.49 11.41 -16.13
C THR A 600 5.81 10.04 -16.07
N GLY A 601 5.48 9.59 -14.86
CA GLY A 601 4.66 8.41 -14.67
C GLY A 601 3.32 8.56 -15.38
N HIS A 602 2.67 7.45 -15.69
CA HIS A 602 1.33 7.48 -16.25
C HIS A 602 0.50 6.33 -15.73
N TYR A 603 -0.79 6.59 -15.62
CA TYR A 603 -1.81 5.57 -15.40
C TYR A 603 -2.55 5.35 -16.72
N ASP A 604 -2.53 4.11 -17.18
CA ASP A 604 -3.33 3.68 -18.33
C ASP A 604 -4.66 3.13 -17.80
N PRO A 605 -5.80 3.80 -18.04
CA PRO A 605 -7.10 3.35 -17.55
C PRO A 605 -7.62 2.08 -18.24
N GLU A 606 -7.17 1.80 -19.48
CA GLU A 606 -7.59 0.60 -20.22
C GLU A 606 -6.92 -0.65 -19.64
N THR A 607 -5.59 -0.59 -19.45
CA THR A 607 -4.82 -1.72 -18.91
C THR A 607 -4.74 -1.70 -17.38
N ARG A 608 -5.13 -0.58 -16.75
CA ARG A 608 -5.01 -0.28 -15.32
C ARG A 608 -3.59 -0.32 -14.79
N ARG A 609 -2.64 -0.18 -15.71
CA ARG A 609 -1.22 -0.24 -15.40
C ARG A 609 -0.77 1.14 -15.01
N LEU A 610 -0.07 1.16 -13.91
CA LEU A 610 0.52 2.35 -13.35
C LEU A 610 2.03 2.21 -13.51
N THR A 611 2.57 3.11 -14.33
CA THR A 611 3.98 3.13 -14.73
C THR A 611 4.67 4.26 -14.00
N THR A 612 5.68 3.97 -13.17
CA THR A 612 6.38 4.97 -12.35
C THR A 612 7.23 5.94 -13.15
N GLY A 613 7.54 5.60 -14.40
CA GLY A 613 8.40 6.41 -15.26
C GLY A 613 9.86 6.43 -14.85
N LEU A 614 10.26 5.60 -13.89
CA LEU A 614 11.64 5.44 -13.43
C LEU A 614 12.14 4.03 -13.70
N TYR A 615 13.20 3.92 -14.49
CA TYR A 615 13.94 2.67 -14.70
C TYR A 615 15.40 2.87 -14.35
N TYR A 616 15.92 2.11 -13.40
CA TYR A 616 17.31 2.18 -12.97
C TYR A 616 18.04 0.91 -13.37
N ALA A 617 19.23 1.05 -13.93
CA ALA A 617 19.99 -0.07 -14.47
C ALA A 617 21.50 0.07 -14.27
N GLN A 618 22.15 -1.03 -13.90
CA GLN A 618 23.60 -1.15 -14.00
C GLN A 618 23.96 -2.34 -14.88
N GLN A 619 25.13 -2.30 -15.50
CA GLN A 619 25.67 -3.43 -16.23
C GLN A 619 26.76 -4.10 -15.39
N ASN A 620 26.71 -5.41 -15.22
CA ASN A 620 27.80 -6.16 -14.62
C ASN A 620 29.04 -6.05 -15.53
N ALA A 621 30.15 -5.58 -14.98
CA ALA A 621 31.39 -5.36 -15.71
C ALA A 621 32.01 -6.67 -16.26
N LYS A 622 31.87 -7.76 -15.51
CA LYS A 622 32.44 -9.08 -15.81
C LYS A 622 31.58 -9.84 -16.83
N THR A 623 30.27 -9.88 -16.65
CA THR A 623 29.37 -10.66 -17.53
C THR A 623 28.84 -9.86 -18.72
N GLY A 624 28.64 -8.55 -18.56
CA GLY A 624 27.98 -7.67 -19.54
C GLY A 624 26.46 -7.63 -19.39
N GLU A 625 25.89 -8.40 -18.47
CA GLU A 625 24.44 -8.44 -18.21
C GLU A 625 23.97 -7.15 -17.51
N ILE A 626 22.73 -6.75 -17.81
CA ILE A 626 22.10 -5.57 -17.23
C ILE A 626 21.17 -6.02 -16.10
N VAL A 627 21.38 -5.48 -14.90
CA VAL A 627 20.41 -5.51 -13.82
C VAL A 627 19.55 -4.26 -13.93
N ILE A 628 18.25 -4.42 -14.14
CA ILE A 628 17.31 -3.31 -14.35
C ILE A 628 16.04 -3.48 -13.52
N GLY A 629 15.62 -2.42 -12.85
CA GLY A 629 14.34 -2.34 -12.14
C GLY A 629 13.49 -1.17 -12.63
N GLY A 630 12.19 -1.24 -12.35
CA GLY A 630 11.20 -0.26 -12.73
C GLY A 630 9.80 -0.90 -12.80
N GLU A 631 8.76 -0.10 -12.59
CA GLU A 631 7.40 -0.62 -12.44
C GLU A 631 6.46 -0.16 -13.54
N SER A 632 5.69 -1.12 -14.05
CA SER A 632 4.41 -0.89 -14.71
C SER A 632 3.50 -2.05 -14.33
N GLN A 633 2.57 -1.84 -13.41
CA GLN A 633 1.65 -2.88 -12.93
C GLN A 633 0.40 -2.27 -12.31
N GLU A 634 -0.59 -3.09 -12.00
CA GLU A 634 -1.79 -2.69 -11.29
C GLU A 634 -1.46 -2.27 -9.85
N ILE A 635 -2.14 -1.25 -9.34
CA ILE A 635 -1.81 -0.63 -8.05
C ILE A 635 -1.93 -1.60 -6.86
N GLU A 636 -2.80 -2.60 -6.95
CA GLU A 636 -2.96 -3.62 -5.90
C GLU A 636 -1.79 -4.60 -5.86
N ASN A 637 -1.12 -4.79 -7.00
CA ASN A 637 0.10 -5.56 -7.09
C ASN A 637 1.33 -4.75 -6.65
N LEU A 638 1.22 -3.42 -6.65
CA LEU A 638 2.25 -2.50 -6.20
C LEU A 638 2.19 -2.27 -4.67
N LEU A 639 1.01 -2.03 -4.10
CA LEU A 639 0.79 -1.75 -2.67
C LEU A 639 0.59 -3.04 -1.87
N THR A 640 1.67 -3.77 -1.66
CA THR A 640 1.69 -5.04 -0.93
C THR A 640 3.04 -5.29 -0.28
N SER A 641 3.05 -6.02 0.85
CA SER A 641 4.25 -6.55 1.47
C SER A 641 4.61 -7.97 1.00
N ASP A 642 3.87 -8.54 0.05
CA ASP A 642 4.09 -9.91 -0.43
C ASP A 642 5.10 -9.98 -1.59
N ASP A 643 6.31 -10.48 -1.29
CA ASP A 643 7.38 -10.75 -2.25
C ASP A 643 7.52 -12.23 -2.65
N SER A 644 6.47 -13.04 -2.46
CA SER A 644 6.43 -14.44 -2.92
C SER A 644 6.35 -14.60 -4.44
N GLU A 645 5.85 -13.58 -5.12
CA GLU A 645 5.63 -13.59 -6.56
C GLU A 645 6.01 -12.25 -7.20
N VAL A 646 6.02 -12.26 -8.53
CA VAL A 646 6.06 -11.07 -9.39
C VAL A 646 4.80 -11.15 -10.24
N ALA A 647 3.97 -10.11 -10.20
CA ALA A 647 2.75 -10.03 -11.01
C ALA A 647 3.08 -10.23 -12.50
N THR A 648 2.19 -10.92 -13.23
CA THR A 648 2.40 -11.21 -14.66
C THR A 648 2.61 -9.93 -15.47
N SER A 649 1.81 -8.89 -15.22
CA SER A 649 1.96 -7.56 -15.81
C SER A 649 3.37 -7.00 -15.59
N ALA A 650 3.82 -6.93 -14.34
CA ALA A 650 5.15 -6.46 -13.96
C ALA A 650 6.27 -7.26 -14.63
N ARG A 651 6.14 -8.60 -14.65
CA ARG A 651 7.09 -9.52 -15.29
C ARG A 651 7.19 -9.25 -16.79
N ASP A 652 6.07 -9.19 -17.50
CA ASP A 652 6.05 -9.01 -18.95
C ASP A 652 6.67 -7.66 -19.33
N HIS A 653 6.37 -6.63 -18.54
CA HIS A 653 6.93 -5.30 -18.75
C HIS A 653 8.43 -5.26 -18.53
N ILE A 654 8.91 -5.67 -17.35
CA ILE A 654 10.34 -5.60 -17.05
C ILE A 654 11.14 -6.45 -18.05
N CYS A 655 10.63 -7.63 -18.45
CA CYS A 655 11.29 -8.48 -19.44
C CYS A 655 11.42 -7.83 -20.83
N SER A 656 10.57 -6.85 -21.14
CA SER A 656 10.52 -6.18 -22.45
C SER A 656 11.30 -4.86 -22.51
N ILE A 657 11.84 -4.38 -21.38
CA ILE A 657 12.22 -2.96 -21.26
C ILE A 657 13.62 -2.63 -21.79
N VAL A 658 14.59 -3.54 -21.64
CA VAL A 658 15.98 -3.32 -22.12
C VAL A 658 16.05 -2.93 -23.59
N PRO A 659 15.44 -3.65 -24.54
CA PRO A 659 15.47 -3.26 -25.96
C PRO A 659 14.72 -1.94 -26.20
N LYS A 660 13.72 -1.60 -25.39
CA LYS A 660 12.98 -0.34 -25.51
C LYS A 660 13.79 0.88 -25.06
N ILE A 661 14.66 0.71 -24.05
CA ILE A 661 15.46 1.79 -23.48
C ILE A 661 16.77 1.98 -24.24
N TYR A 662 17.40 0.88 -24.68
CA TYR A 662 18.76 0.93 -25.19
C TYR A 662 18.86 0.61 -26.67
N LEU A 663 19.69 1.38 -27.39
CA LEU A 663 20.20 1.02 -28.71
C LEU A 663 21.15 -0.18 -28.61
N ASP A 664 21.29 -0.91 -29.70
CA ASP A 664 22.17 -2.08 -29.82
C ASP A 664 21.80 -3.24 -28.86
N ALA A 665 20.59 -3.23 -28.30
CA ALA A 665 20.09 -4.23 -27.35
C ALA A 665 18.81 -4.95 -27.83
N ASP A 666 18.52 -4.94 -29.13
CA ASP A 666 17.28 -5.50 -29.70
C ASP A 666 17.12 -7.01 -29.44
N ASP A 667 18.22 -7.74 -29.30
CA ASP A 667 18.26 -9.19 -29.04
C ASP A 667 18.27 -9.54 -27.54
N ALA A 668 17.95 -8.58 -26.66
CA ALA A 668 18.05 -8.76 -25.23
C ALA A 668 17.20 -9.93 -24.70
N LYS A 669 17.75 -10.71 -23.78
CA LYS A 669 17.11 -11.89 -23.19
C LYS A 669 17.09 -11.80 -21.69
N THR A 670 15.90 -11.91 -21.10
CA THR A 670 15.77 -11.97 -19.65
C THR A 670 16.31 -13.29 -19.11
N ARG A 671 17.18 -13.19 -18.10
CA ARG A 671 17.77 -14.32 -17.37
C ARG A 671 16.99 -14.63 -16.10
N LYS A 672 16.59 -13.59 -15.38
CA LYS A 672 15.95 -13.72 -14.06
C LYS A 672 15.09 -12.51 -13.74
N VAL A 673 14.02 -12.72 -12.98
CA VAL A 673 13.11 -11.67 -12.49
C VAL A 673 12.74 -11.97 -11.04
N TRP A 674 12.73 -10.94 -10.20
CA TRP A 674 12.34 -11.03 -8.80
C TRP A 674 11.63 -9.76 -8.34
N SER A 675 10.90 -9.85 -7.23
CA SER A 675 10.27 -8.71 -6.57
C SER A 675 11.06 -8.29 -5.32
N GLY A 676 10.81 -7.10 -4.80
CA GLY A 676 11.37 -6.64 -3.52
C GLY A 676 10.50 -5.59 -2.87
N ILE A 677 10.35 -5.65 -1.54
CA ILE A 677 9.50 -4.71 -0.81
C ILE A 677 10.32 -3.51 -0.33
N MET A 678 9.88 -2.33 -0.73
CA MET A 678 10.35 -1.02 -0.28
C MET A 678 9.37 -0.47 0.76
N GLY A 679 9.85 0.46 1.60
CA GLY A 679 9.01 1.19 2.55
C GLY A 679 8.88 2.62 2.08
N PHE A 680 7.65 3.08 1.91
CA PHE A 680 7.31 4.44 1.55
C PHE A 680 6.62 5.13 2.73
N THR A 681 6.84 6.42 2.88
CA THR A 681 6.18 7.26 3.89
C THR A 681 5.20 8.21 3.22
N ALA A 682 4.16 8.61 3.95
CA ALA A 682 3.14 9.53 3.45
C ALA A 682 3.71 10.89 3.01
N ASP A 683 4.84 11.30 3.60
CA ASP A 683 5.50 12.59 3.35
C ASP A 683 6.73 12.50 2.44
N GLY A 684 7.10 11.30 1.97
CA GLY A 684 8.27 11.11 1.10
C GLY A 684 9.64 11.19 1.80
N PHE A 685 9.72 11.26 3.14
CA PHE A 685 10.98 11.31 3.89
C PHE A 685 11.25 10.08 4.79
N PRO A 686 12.50 9.63 4.94
CA PRO A 686 12.85 8.59 5.91
C PRO A 686 12.37 8.91 7.33
N MET A 687 12.00 7.88 8.11
CA MET A 687 11.66 7.98 9.53
C MET A 687 12.83 7.49 10.37
N ILE A 688 13.48 8.40 11.11
CA ILE A 688 14.68 8.12 11.90
C ILE A 688 14.51 8.70 13.30
N GLY A 689 14.69 7.90 14.35
CA GLY A 689 14.72 8.40 15.73
C GLY A 689 13.96 7.56 16.75
N ASN A 690 13.72 8.14 17.92
CA ASN A 690 13.03 7.51 19.04
C ASN A 690 11.53 7.43 18.79
N LEU A 691 10.92 6.30 19.12
CA LEU A 691 9.48 6.09 18.99
C LEU A 691 8.79 6.41 20.32
N SER A 692 7.71 7.18 20.25
CA SER A 692 6.92 7.53 21.42
C SER A 692 6.08 6.35 21.91
N HIS A 693 5.58 6.43 23.15
CA HIS A 693 4.57 5.51 23.66
C HIS A 693 3.33 5.43 22.75
N LYS A 694 2.93 6.54 22.12
CA LYS A 694 1.78 6.59 21.23
C LYS A 694 2.06 5.84 19.93
N THR A 695 3.30 5.88 19.43
CA THR A 695 3.71 5.12 18.24
C THR A 695 3.90 3.63 18.53
N THR A 696 4.47 3.27 19.68
CA THR A 696 4.76 1.86 19.99
C THR A 696 3.57 1.13 20.60
N GLY A 697 2.67 1.85 21.27
CA GLY A 697 1.63 1.28 22.14
C GLY A 697 2.21 0.59 23.38
N ARG A 698 3.47 0.86 23.73
CA ARG A 698 4.23 0.15 24.77
C ARG A 698 4.77 1.11 25.82
N ALA A 699 4.84 0.65 27.06
CA ALA A 699 5.25 1.44 28.22
C ALA A 699 6.73 1.89 28.19
N GLY A 700 7.59 1.18 27.46
CA GLY A 700 9.01 1.51 27.38
C GLY A 700 9.30 2.68 26.42
N ALA A 701 10.39 3.41 26.68
CA ALA A 701 10.80 4.59 25.92
C ALA A 701 12.07 4.39 25.06
N GLU A 702 12.58 3.15 24.97
CA GLU A 702 13.86 2.82 24.33
C GLU A 702 13.66 2.00 23.04
N GLU A 703 12.63 2.36 22.26
CA GLU A 703 12.44 1.87 20.89
C GLU A 703 12.79 2.95 19.87
N TRP A 704 13.46 2.53 18.80
CA TRP A 704 14.01 3.43 17.80
C TRP A 704 13.70 2.89 16.40
N ILE A 705 13.66 3.75 15.39
CA ILE A 705 13.41 3.36 13.99
C ILE A 705 14.40 4.01 13.04
N ALA A 706 14.73 3.30 11.96
CA ALA A 706 15.31 3.85 10.74
C ALA A 706 14.71 3.08 9.54
N ALA A 707 13.67 3.64 8.91
CA ALA A 707 12.85 2.99 7.89
C ALA A 707 12.23 4.00 6.91
N GLY A 708 11.58 3.50 5.85
CA GLY A 708 10.77 4.33 4.97
C GLY A 708 11.59 5.15 3.98
N PHE A 709 12.52 4.52 3.28
CA PHE A 709 13.48 5.22 2.43
C PHE A 709 12.96 5.57 1.02
N ASN A 710 11.67 5.38 0.74
CA ASN A 710 10.98 5.85 -0.47
C ASN A 710 11.66 5.43 -1.79
N GLY A 711 12.22 4.22 -1.84
CA GLY A 711 12.96 3.71 -3.02
C GLY A 711 14.42 4.18 -3.12
N HIS A 712 14.85 5.15 -2.32
CA HIS A 712 16.19 5.75 -2.35
C HIS A 712 17.01 5.42 -1.09
N GLY A 713 17.15 4.12 -0.79
CA GLY A 713 17.84 3.66 0.41
C GLY A 713 19.37 3.67 0.31
N MET A 714 19.94 3.44 -0.88
CA MET A 714 21.39 3.22 -1.01
C MET A 714 22.23 4.45 -0.66
N ASP A 715 21.70 5.65 -0.88
CA ASP A 715 22.35 6.93 -0.56
C ASP A 715 21.90 7.51 0.79
N LYS A 716 21.10 6.80 1.59
CA LYS A 716 20.58 7.32 2.88
C LYS A 716 20.74 6.36 4.06
N CYS A 717 20.65 5.05 3.83
CA CYS A 717 20.49 4.08 4.90
C CYS A 717 21.70 3.96 5.84
N TRP A 718 22.93 4.12 5.34
CA TRP A 718 24.12 3.90 6.14
C TRP A 718 24.24 4.98 7.22
N LEU A 719 24.23 6.26 6.85
CA LEU A 719 24.24 7.36 7.83
C LEU A 719 22.99 7.38 8.71
N SER A 720 21.82 6.96 8.18
CA SER A 720 20.61 6.82 9.00
C SER A 720 20.80 5.79 10.12
N GLY A 721 21.42 4.65 9.81
CA GLY A 721 21.79 3.63 10.79
C GLY A 721 22.80 4.15 11.82
N GLN A 722 23.80 4.92 11.39
CA GLN A 722 24.76 5.55 12.31
C GLN A 722 24.08 6.55 13.24
N ALA A 723 23.17 7.37 12.72
CA ALA A 723 22.47 8.39 13.48
C ALA A 723 21.62 7.76 14.59
N VAL A 724 20.78 6.77 14.23
CA VAL A 724 19.90 6.11 15.21
C VAL A 724 20.71 5.33 16.26
N ALA A 725 21.84 4.71 15.87
CA ALA A 725 22.74 4.06 16.81
C ALA A 725 23.35 5.04 17.83
N ARG A 726 23.82 6.21 17.38
CA ARG A 726 24.37 7.25 18.26
C ARG A 726 23.31 7.79 19.23
N MET A 727 22.13 8.11 18.73
CA MET A 727 21.02 8.56 19.59
C MET A 727 20.61 7.48 20.60
N ALA A 728 20.57 6.21 20.20
CA ALA A 728 20.32 5.09 21.11
C ALA A 728 21.43 4.90 22.18
N LEU A 729 22.65 5.41 21.95
CA LEU A 729 23.74 5.47 22.93
C LEU A 729 23.69 6.74 23.83
N GLY A 730 22.59 7.50 23.75
CA GLY A 730 22.38 8.72 24.53
C GLY A 730 23.22 9.89 24.04
N GLU A 731 23.56 9.94 22.76
CA GLU A 731 24.11 11.14 22.13
C GLU A 731 23.00 12.05 21.61
N ASP A 732 23.31 13.34 21.50
CA ASP A 732 22.42 14.30 20.86
C ASP A 732 22.21 13.94 19.38
N VAL A 733 21.11 14.47 18.82
CA VAL A 733 20.82 14.35 17.39
C VAL A 733 22.04 14.84 16.58
N PRO A 734 22.62 14.01 15.70
CA PRO A 734 23.77 14.43 14.92
C PRO A 734 23.43 15.66 14.06
N SER A 735 24.27 16.68 14.11
CA SER A 735 24.01 17.96 13.43
C SER A 735 23.84 17.83 11.91
N TRP A 736 24.44 16.78 11.31
CA TRP A 736 24.33 16.46 9.89
C TRP A 736 23.05 15.71 9.50
N LEU A 737 22.25 15.22 10.45
CA LEU A 737 20.97 14.56 10.16
C LEU A 737 19.91 15.61 9.79
N PRO A 738 19.25 15.50 8.62
CA PRO A 738 18.10 16.34 8.29
C PRO A 738 17.03 16.28 9.37
N SER A 739 16.54 17.45 9.80
CA SER A 739 15.47 17.54 10.80
C SER A 739 14.15 16.96 10.28
N SER A 740 13.90 17.07 8.97
CA SER A 740 12.80 16.44 8.23
C SER A 740 12.78 14.91 8.33
N PHE A 741 13.93 14.28 8.57
CA PHE A 741 14.00 12.82 8.71
C PHE A 741 13.70 12.35 10.14
N LEU A 742 13.73 13.26 11.11
CA LEU A 742 13.44 12.90 12.49
C LEU A 742 11.97 12.52 12.63
N ILE A 743 11.73 11.40 13.30
CA ILE A 743 10.37 11.02 13.71
C ILE A 743 9.99 11.79 14.98
N ASN A 744 8.80 12.39 14.97
CA ASN A 744 8.17 13.01 16.14
C ASN A 744 6.65 13.03 15.95
N GLU A 745 5.91 13.33 17.01
CA GLU A 745 4.44 13.31 16.99
C GLU A 745 3.81 14.35 16.05
N GLU A 746 4.44 15.51 15.90
CA GLU A 746 3.97 16.56 14.99
C GLU A 746 4.02 16.08 13.55
N ARG A 747 5.17 15.54 13.14
CA ARG A 747 5.38 14.95 11.82
C ARG A 747 4.42 13.78 11.56
N LEU A 748 4.28 12.85 12.51
CA LEU A 748 3.35 11.73 12.35
C LEU A 748 1.89 12.18 12.21
N GLY A 749 1.51 13.31 12.83
CA GLY A 749 0.20 13.93 12.65
C GLY A 749 -0.07 14.43 11.22
N LEU A 750 0.98 14.73 10.45
CA LEU A 750 0.87 15.16 9.04
C LEU A 750 0.85 13.97 8.07
N CYS A 751 1.39 12.82 8.47
CA CYS A 751 1.43 11.59 7.67
C CYS A 751 0.07 10.86 7.63
N THR A 752 -0.94 11.54 7.08
CA THR A 752 -2.31 11.04 6.94
C THR A 752 -2.46 10.03 5.80
N LEU A 753 -3.57 9.29 5.80
CA LEU A 753 -3.93 8.39 4.70
C LEU A 753 -4.15 9.16 3.39
N GLU A 754 -4.69 10.37 3.49
CA GLU A 754 -4.85 11.32 2.39
C GLU A 754 -3.49 11.68 1.81
N ALA A 755 -2.54 12.12 2.64
CA ALA A 755 -1.19 12.45 2.17
C ALA A 755 -0.49 11.26 1.51
N ALA A 756 -0.65 10.05 2.04
CA ALA A 756 -0.12 8.84 1.43
C ALA A 756 -0.78 8.53 0.07
N ALA A 757 -2.09 8.70 -0.06
CA ALA A 757 -2.79 8.50 -1.32
C ALA A 757 -2.40 9.55 -2.36
N ASP A 758 -2.34 10.82 -1.96
CA ASP A 758 -1.93 11.94 -2.82
C ASP A 758 -0.49 11.75 -3.29
N GLY A 759 0.41 11.34 -2.40
CA GLY A 759 1.81 11.03 -2.73
C GLY A 759 1.95 9.86 -3.70
N ILE A 760 1.05 8.88 -3.67
CA ILE A 760 1.01 7.82 -4.70
C ILE A 760 0.51 8.40 -6.02
N VAL A 761 -0.61 9.14 -6.00
CA VAL A 761 -1.20 9.72 -7.21
C VAL A 761 -0.20 10.64 -7.92
N SER A 762 0.54 11.47 -7.17
CA SER A 762 1.53 12.39 -7.72
C SER A 762 2.69 11.71 -8.45
N ILE A 763 3.01 10.45 -8.16
CA ILE A 763 4.01 9.70 -8.95
C ILE A 763 3.55 9.52 -10.41
N PHE A 764 2.24 9.61 -10.68
CA PHE A 764 1.63 9.27 -11.98
C PHE A 764 0.79 10.39 -12.59
N THR A 765 0.53 11.47 -11.85
CA THR A 765 -0.16 12.66 -12.34
C THR A 765 0.79 13.84 -12.29
N ASP A 766 1.56 14.04 -13.36
CA ASP A 766 2.16 15.36 -13.60
C ASP A 766 2.27 15.68 -15.09
N GLY A 767 1.14 16.10 -15.64
CA GLY A 767 1.00 16.56 -17.01
C GLY A 767 -0.21 17.46 -17.21
N SER A 768 -0.69 18.17 -16.18
CA SER A 768 -1.60 19.34 -16.27
C SER A 768 -2.20 19.69 -14.89
N SER A 769 -1.58 20.63 -14.18
CA SER A 769 -2.33 21.55 -13.32
C SER A 769 -1.65 22.93 -13.37
N GLU A 770 -1.81 23.58 -14.53
CA GLU A 770 -1.85 25.05 -14.63
C GLU A 770 -3.31 25.51 -14.55
#